data_AF-A0A1I1KAX6-F1
#
_entry.id   AF-A0A1I1KAX6-F1
#
_cell.length_a   1.000
_cell.length_b   1.000
_cell.length_c   1.000
_cell.angle_alpha   90.00
_cell.angle_beta   90.00
_cell.angle_gamma   90.00
#
_symmetry.space_group_name_H-M   'P 1'
#
loop_
_entity.id
_entity.type
_entity.pdbx_description
1 polymer ?
#
loop_
_entity_poly.entity_id
_entity_poly.type
_entity_poly.pdbx_seq_one_letter_code
_entity_poly.pdbx_strand_id
1 'polypeptide(L)'
;MKRSLSIILVAALLISCIGITGCGKGNTKALSTYWAANSQAAESLRNYVTKVTNKKDTENFIPVEDRIAVFDMDGTLTCETYYTYYDTMMFINYCLIDHPERVSDELKAAALEIQPGYTAGEELARNFARAYAGMTVKELYDYAVEFGKKETDSFENMRYIDGFYEPMVEVVKYLYDNDFTIYVVSGTERTTTRAIVANSPIKDYVDPAHVIGTEFEVKVKGYEDSSSNMDFKYADGDELVFTGGFVQKNLNANKTIWIEREIGRYPVLAFGNSGSDTSMMNYALDKRNPYLSEAYMVVADDDVREWGKQDWAEKSAAYAEKGYVPISMKNDFLEIYPEPIKRAAEQYIEPEYKLSADSSNIVEFPAKAEETTGSEETDENTLTALSREGYTLEQAVVLSRHNIRAPLSGEGSALDTITPNKWFDWSAQASQLSVRGGTLETEMGQYFRKWLEAEGLFEPNYQPEDGAVRIYANSKQRTIATAKFFSAGLLPVAGAQVEYHMDFDTMDPVFNPVFTYISEDYAADAEDEIKQNYNDTIASLSDNYDLISEVIDVQESDDYKKGVFTGFNVDDSEFSFEEGKEPSVKGSLKTACQISDALVLQYFEEQDPVKAAFGHELSEADWETISEVKDVYGDVLFSVQSVAVNVAHPLLEELEKELSTEGRQFTFLCGHDSNLTSVLSALEVEDYSLPGTIEKKTPIGGKLVISKWKDNDGQEFISLDLVYQKTQQLQQISLLNDENPPGIYTLKLNGINADANGLYRAEDVMERFEKAIGAYDSLVEEYEAKDAA
;
A
#
# COMPACT_ATOMS: atom_id res chain seq x y z
N MET A 1 -14.86 73.50 -69.32
CA MET A 1 -14.03 74.49 -70.06
C MET A 1 -12.67 73.84 -70.35
N LYS A 2 -12.33 73.63 -71.65
CA LYS A 2 -10.99 73.50 -72.29
C LYS A 2 -9.89 72.64 -71.58
N ARG A 3 -9.09 71.76 -72.21
CA ARG A 3 -8.78 71.36 -73.60
C ARG A 3 -7.72 70.23 -73.47
N SER A 4 -7.72 69.24 -74.39
CA SER A 4 -6.54 68.65 -75.09
C SER A 4 -5.42 67.98 -74.26
N LEU A 5 -4.68 66.93 -74.66
CA LEU A 5 -4.60 65.97 -75.77
C LEU A 5 -3.51 64.94 -75.33
N SER A 6 -3.62 63.68 -75.76
CA SER A 6 -2.59 62.64 -76.10
C SER A 6 -1.18 62.66 -75.43
N ILE A 7 -0.59 61.50 -75.05
CA ILE A 7 0.26 60.66 -75.94
C ILE A 7 0.87 59.43 -75.16
N ILE A 8 0.85 58.24 -75.79
CA ILE A 8 1.80 57.07 -75.77
C ILE A 8 1.68 55.87 -74.78
N LEU A 9 1.49 54.69 -75.42
CA LEU A 9 1.96 53.30 -75.17
C LEU A 9 1.86 52.65 -73.76
N VAL A 10 1.03 51.61 -73.62
CA VAL A 10 1.39 50.16 -73.63
C VAL A 10 0.19 49.33 -73.09
N ALA A 11 -0.20 48.34 -73.90
CA ALA A 11 -1.02 47.14 -73.68
C ALA A 11 -1.76 46.89 -72.33
N ALA A 12 -3.08 46.66 -72.41
CA ALA A 12 -3.76 45.40 -72.02
C ALA A 12 -5.29 45.52 -72.25
N LEU A 13 -5.88 44.59 -72.98
CA LEU A 13 -7.26 44.63 -73.50
C LEU A 13 -8.25 43.80 -72.64
N LEU A 14 -9.44 44.38 -72.41
CA LEU A 14 -10.82 43.81 -72.39
C LEU A 14 -11.07 42.37 -71.90
N ILE A 15 -11.94 42.21 -70.88
CA ILE A 15 -12.70 40.97 -70.62
C ILE A 15 -14.15 41.27 -70.19
N SER A 16 -15.09 40.65 -70.92
CA SER A 16 -16.47 40.35 -70.53
C SER A 16 -16.58 38.86 -70.17
N CYS A 17 -17.35 38.52 -69.11
CA CYS A 17 -17.91 37.21 -68.74
C CYS A 17 -17.17 35.93 -69.18
N ILE A 18 -16.52 35.24 -68.24
CA ILE A 18 -16.37 33.77 -68.11
C ILE A 18 -15.80 33.52 -66.69
N GLY A 19 -16.30 32.49 -66.00
CA GLY A 19 -15.76 32.03 -64.73
C GLY A 19 -14.32 31.53 -64.83
N ILE A 20 -13.74 31.20 -63.68
CA ILE A 20 -12.54 30.36 -63.43
C ILE A 20 -11.81 30.93 -62.19
N THR A 21 -12.00 30.16 -61.11
CA THR A 21 -11.01 29.83 -60.08
C THR A 21 -10.36 30.97 -59.31
N GLY A 22 -11.06 31.43 -58.27
CA GLY A 22 -10.37 31.58 -56.99
C GLY A 22 -10.03 30.17 -56.52
N CYS A 23 -8.75 29.80 -56.62
CA CYS A 23 -8.21 28.52 -56.18
C CYS A 23 -8.75 28.18 -54.78
N GLY A 24 -9.49 27.07 -54.71
CA GLY A 24 -9.92 26.51 -53.45
C GLY A 24 -8.69 26.19 -52.60
N LYS A 25 -8.51 26.93 -51.52
CA LYS A 25 -8.16 26.24 -50.27
C LYS A 25 -9.38 25.39 -49.98
N GLY A 26 -9.31 24.11 -50.33
CA GLY A 26 -10.36 23.17 -49.91
C GLY A 26 -10.57 23.38 -48.42
N ASN A 27 -11.83 23.50 -47.99
CA ASN A 27 -12.18 23.37 -46.59
C ASN A 27 -11.77 21.94 -46.21
N THR A 28 -10.53 21.77 -45.76
CA THR A 28 -10.06 20.51 -45.18
C THR A 28 -11.00 20.22 -44.02
N LYS A 29 -11.62 19.05 -44.03
CA LYS A 29 -12.52 18.58 -42.96
C LYS A 29 -11.70 18.69 -41.65
N ALA A 30 -12.25 19.25 -40.56
CA ALA A 30 -11.52 19.22 -39.28
C ALA A 30 -11.14 17.76 -38.92
N LEU A 31 -10.06 17.52 -38.20
CA LEU A 31 -9.58 16.15 -37.91
C LEU A 31 -9.35 15.37 -39.22
N SER A 32 -8.54 15.91 -40.11
CA SER A 32 -8.15 15.24 -41.37
C SER A 32 -6.68 15.38 -41.74
N THR A 33 -5.90 16.12 -40.93
CA THR A 33 -4.45 16.21 -41.14
C THR A 33 -3.79 14.92 -40.67
N TYR A 34 -4.08 14.53 -39.42
CA TYR A 34 -3.45 13.37 -38.78
C TYR A 34 -4.40 12.20 -38.55
N TRP A 35 -5.64 12.33 -38.99
CA TRP A 35 -6.70 11.32 -38.84
C TRP A 35 -7.04 10.66 -40.18
N ALA A 36 -7.24 9.34 -40.15
CA ALA A 36 -7.66 8.56 -41.30
C ALA A 36 -9.01 9.06 -41.82
N ALA A 37 -9.15 9.14 -43.14
CA ALA A 37 -10.36 9.69 -43.78
C ALA A 37 -11.64 8.91 -43.45
N ASN A 38 -11.51 7.63 -43.11
CA ASN A 38 -12.58 6.71 -42.71
C ASN A 38 -12.71 6.53 -41.18
N SER A 39 -11.96 7.30 -40.38
CA SER A 39 -12.02 7.21 -38.92
C SER A 39 -13.44 7.52 -38.41
N GLN A 40 -14.03 6.53 -37.74
CA GLN A 40 -15.37 6.64 -37.16
C GLN A 40 -15.36 7.56 -35.94
N ALA A 41 -14.32 7.50 -35.12
CA ALA A 41 -14.19 8.37 -33.96
C ALA A 41 -14.10 9.85 -34.35
N ALA A 42 -13.26 10.19 -35.33
CA ALA A 42 -13.17 11.57 -35.83
C ALA A 42 -14.48 12.05 -36.47
N GLU A 43 -15.23 11.16 -37.13
CA GLU A 43 -16.57 11.48 -37.65
C GLU A 43 -17.59 11.70 -36.54
N SER A 44 -17.61 10.85 -35.52
CA SER A 44 -18.45 11.00 -34.33
C SER A 44 -18.21 12.37 -33.68
N LEU A 45 -16.95 12.72 -33.41
CA LEU A 45 -16.60 13.95 -32.72
C LEU A 45 -17.00 15.20 -33.52
N ARG A 46 -16.78 15.21 -34.83
CA ARG A 46 -17.24 16.32 -35.70
C ARG A 46 -18.76 16.47 -35.67
N ASN A 47 -19.50 15.36 -35.69
CA ASN A 47 -20.95 15.37 -35.66
C ASN A 47 -21.45 15.90 -34.31
N TYR A 48 -20.86 15.43 -33.20
CA TYR A 48 -21.14 15.92 -31.86
C TYR A 48 -20.89 17.44 -31.77
N VAL A 49 -19.68 17.91 -32.11
CA VAL A 49 -19.33 19.34 -32.03
C VAL A 49 -20.24 20.19 -32.91
N THR A 50 -20.52 19.77 -34.15
CA THR A 50 -21.46 20.47 -35.03
C THR A 50 -22.85 20.59 -34.42
N LYS A 51 -23.31 19.53 -33.75
CA LYS A 51 -24.63 19.47 -33.11
C LYS A 51 -24.70 20.40 -31.90
N VAL A 52 -23.76 20.28 -30.96
CA VAL A 52 -23.82 21.01 -29.69
C VAL A 52 -23.45 22.49 -29.79
N THR A 53 -22.78 22.89 -30.87
CA THR A 53 -22.46 24.31 -31.14
C THR A 53 -23.50 25.02 -32.02
N ASN A 54 -24.44 24.28 -32.61
CA ASN A 54 -25.47 24.85 -33.49
C ASN A 54 -26.56 25.56 -32.69
N LYS A 55 -26.49 26.90 -32.63
CA LYS A 55 -27.47 27.77 -31.97
C LYS A 55 -28.92 27.60 -32.45
N LYS A 56 -29.16 26.97 -33.61
CA LYS A 56 -30.50 26.68 -34.12
C LYS A 56 -31.08 25.37 -33.59
N ASP A 57 -30.24 24.46 -33.10
CA ASP A 57 -30.64 23.23 -32.45
C ASP A 57 -30.82 23.50 -30.95
N THR A 58 -31.95 24.12 -30.59
CA THR A 58 -32.20 24.55 -29.20
C THR A 58 -32.32 23.39 -28.21
N GLU A 59 -32.47 22.16 -28.69
CA GLU A 59 -32.54 20.95 -27.85
C GLU A 59 -31.14 20.47 -27.44
N ASN A 60 -30.15 20.58 -28.33
CA ASN A 60 -28.82 20.04 -28.11
C ASN A 60 -27.72 21.11 -27.95
N PHE A 61 -28.06 22.38 -28.18
CA PHE A 61 -27.12 23.48 -28.05
C PHE A 61 -26.59 23.62 -26.61
N ILE A 62 -25.27 23.64 -26.45
CA ILE A 62 -24.59 23.83 -25.17
C ILE A 62 -24.04 25.27 -25.12
N PRO A 63 -24.38 26.07 -24.09
CA PRO A 63 -23.77 27.38 -23.83
C PRO A 63 -22.24 27.28 -23.75
N VAL A 64 -21.53 28.32 -24.17
CA VAL A 64 -20.05 28.30 -24.25
C VAL A 64 -19.43 27.98 -22.89
N GLU A 65 -19.98 28.54 -21.82
CA GLU A 65 -19.54 28.34 -20.45
C GLU A 65 -19.68 26.89 -19.93
N ASP A 66 -20.48 26.06 -20.59
CA ASP A 66 -20.72 24.66 -20.20
C ASP A 66 -20.05 23.66 -21.17
N ARG A 67 -19.33 24.14 -22.19
CA ARG A 67 -18.58 23.29 -23.13
C ARG A 67 -17.24 22.87 -22.54
N ILE A 68 -17.29 22.03 -21.51
CA ILE A 68 -16.08 21.56 -20.83
C ILE A 68 -15.66 20.20 -21.42
N ALA A 69 -14.39 20.11 -21.83
CA ALA A 69 -13.77 18.86 -22.27
C ALA A 69 -12.62 18.51 -21.32
N VAL A 70 -12.58 17.25 -20.84
CA VAL A 70 -11.54 16.74 -19.95
C VAL A 70 -10.72 15.67 -20.67
N PHE A 71 -9.40 15.73 -20.52
CA PHE A 71 -8.47 14.79 -21.11
C PHE A 71 -7.59 14.19 -20.03
N ASP A 72 -7.41 12.88 -20.04
CA ASP A 72 -6.22 12.30 -19.44
C ASP A 72 -4.96 12.75 -20.22
N MET A 73 -3.78 12.68 -19.60
CA MET A 73 -2.52 13.06 -20.24
C MET A 73 -1.78 11.85 -20.81
N ASP A 74 -1.35 10.92 -19.96
CA ASP A 74 -0.44 9.83 -20.31
C ASP A 74 -1.18 8.70 -21.03
N GLY A 75 -0.78 8.39 -22.26
CA GLY A 75 -1.45 7.44 -23.16
C GLY A 75 -2.67 8.01 -23.87
N THR A 76 -3.12 9.22 -23.53
CA THR A 76 -4.22 9.93 -24.19
C THR A 76 -3.74 11.12 -25.02
N LEU A 77 -3.00 12.06 -24.41
CA LEU A 77 -2.42 13.22 -25.09
C LEU A 77 -0.95 13.01 -25.44
N THR A 78 -0.21 12.27 -24.60
CA THR A 78 1.23 12.02 -24.74
C THR A 78 1.56 10.55 -24.56
N CYS A 79 2.74 10.14 -25.04
CA CYS A 79 3.28 8.79 -24.90
C CYS A 79 3.37 8.34 -23.42
N GLU A 80 2.86 7.14 -23.14
CA GLU A 80 3.06 6.40 -21.88
C GLU A 80 3.91 5.13 -22.06
N THR A 81 4.36 4.88 -23.28
CA THR A 81 4.92 3.60 -23.75
C THR A 81 6.42 3.66 -24.02
N TYR A 82 7.14 4.64 -23.47
CA TYR A 82 8.61 4.61 -23.40
C TYR A 82 9.06 3.28 -22.78
N TYR A 83 8.46 2.96 -21.65
CA TYR A 83 8.29 1.67 -20.96
C TYR A 83 7.56 1.97 -19.63
N THR A 84 7.42 3.26 -19.33
CA THR A 84 6.76 3.90 -18.20
C THR A 84 6.39 5.36 -18.54
N TYR A 85 5.69 6.06 -17.63
CA TYR A 85 5.18 7.43 -17.72
C TYR A 85 6.28 8.50 -17.65
N TYR A 86 5.96 9.73 -18.08
CA TYR A 86 6.90 10.87 -18.07
C TYR A 86 7.42 11.18 -16.66
N ASP A 87 6.54 11.25 -15.67
CA ASP A 87 6.89 11.59 -14.29
C ASP A 87 7.68 10.49 -13.58
N THR A 88 7.40 9.23 -13.90
CA THR A 88 8.20 8.10 -13.47
C THR A 88 9.61 8.16 -14.08
N MET A 89 9.75 8.44 -15.37
CA MET A 89 11.07 8.62 -15.98
C MET A 89 11.84 9.79 -15.38
N MET A 90 11.11 10.87 -15.06
CA MET A 90 11.66 12.04 -14.37
C MET A 90 12.16 11.67 -12.98
N PHE A 91 11.40 10.90 -12.21
CA PHE A 91 11.82 10.41 -10.88
C PHE A 91 13.07 9.52 -10.95
N ILE A 92 13.11 8.57 -11.88
CA ILE A 92 14.29 7.71 -12.10
C ILE A 92 15.53 8.56 -12.39
N ASN A 93 15.39 9.53 -13.32
CA ASN A 93 16.49 10.42 -13.66
C ASN A 93 16.93 11.29 -12.48
N TYR A 94 15.98 11.85 -11.73
CA TYR A 94 16.27 12.69 -10.58
C TYR A 94 17.08 11.92 -9.53
N CYS A 95 16.62 10.71 -9.18
CA CYS A 95 17.22 9.92 -8.13
C CYS A 95 18.56 9.28 -8.51
N LEU A 96 18.73 8.89 -9.78
CA LEU A 96 19.89 8.09 -10.19
C LEU A 96 20.95 8.87 -10.98
N ILE A 97 20.58 10.00 -11.60
CA ILE A 97 21.43 10.67 -12.60
C ILE A 97 21.65 12.15 -12.24
N ASP A 98 20.57 12.91 -12.15
CA ASP A 98 20.66 14.37 -12.11
C ASP A 98 21.02 14.88 -10.72
N HIS A 99 20.39 14.30 -9.70
CA HIS A 99 20.49 14.73 -8.31
C HIS A 99 20.56 13.56 -7.31
N PRO A 100 21.37 12.50 -7.54
CA PRO A 100 21.49 11.39 -6.60
C PRO A 100 21.99 11.82 -5.21
N GLU A 101 22.67 12.96 -5.11
CA GLU A 101 23.11 13.53 -3.84
C GLU A 101 21.99 14.17 -3.01
N ARG A 102 20.81 14.40 -3.62
CA ARG A 102 19.67 15.07 -2.98
C ARG A 102 18.59 14.12 -2.48
N VAL A 103 18.75 12.83 -2.71
CA VAL A 103 17.78 11.79 -2.34
C VAL A 103 18.42 10.72 -1.46
N SER A 104 17.61 10.09 -0.61
CA SER A 104 18.05 8.98 0.23
C SER A 104 18.39 7.73 -0.57
N ASP A 105 19.14 6.80 0.02
CA ASP A 105 19.44 5.52 -0.62
C ASP A 105 18.18 4.66 -0.81
N GLU A 106 17.18 4.80 0.06
CA GLU A 106 15.84 4.21 -0.13
C GLU A 106 15.19 4.68 -1.45
N LEU A 107 15.23 5.99 -1.74
CA LEU A 107 14.62 6.53 -2.98
C LEU A 107 15.42 6.14 -4.22
N LYS A 108 16.75 5.97 -4.10
CA LYS A 108 17.57 5.40 -5.18
C LYS A 108 17.23 3.93 -5.42
N ALA A 109 17.07 3.14 -4.37
CA ALA A 109 16.65 1.74 -4.49
C ALA A 109 15.27 1.64 -5.13
N ALA A 110 14.29 2.44 -4.67
CA ALA A 110 12.97 2.52 -5.27
C ALA A 110 13.02 2.93 -6.76
N ALA A 111 13.93 3.84 -7.14
CA ALA A 111 14.14 4.20 -8.55
C ALA A 111 14.76 3.07 -9.38
N LEU A 112 15.66 2.26 -8.80
CA LEU A 112 16.31 1.11 -9.46
C LEU A 112 15.35 -0.07 -9.68
N GLU A 113 14.35 -0.22 -8.81
CA GLU A 113 13.33 -1.27 -8.91
C GLU A 113 12.30 -1.02 -10.02
N ILE A 114 12.22 0.20 -10.54
CA ILE A 114 11.27 0.54 -11.61
C ILE A 114 11.76 -0.05 -12.93
N GLN A 115 11.15 -1.16 -13.32
CA GLN A 115 11.41 -1.88 -14.55
C GLN A 115 10.09 -2.11 -15.33
N PRO A 116 10.15 -2.51 -16.61
CA PRO A 116 8.94 -2.85 -17.37
C PRO A 116 8.04 -3.83 -16.58
N GLY A 117 6.77 -3.46 -16.38
CA GLY A 117 5.79 -4.23 -15.60
C GLY A 117 5.55 -3.71 -14.18
N TYR A 118 6.22 -2.64 -13.74
CA TYR A 118 5.92 -1.98 -12.47
C TYR A 118 4.50 -1.38 -12.44
N THR A 119 4.00 -1.06 -11.24
CA THR A 119 2.71 -0.39 -11.05
C THR A 119 2.88 1.06 -10.57
N ALA A 120 2.29 2.03 -11.29
CA ALA A 120 2.30 3.44 -10.89
C ALA A 120 1.21 3.78 -9.87
N GLY A 121 1.33 3.19 -8.68
CA GLY A 121 0.41 3.36 -7.56
C GLY A 121 0.63 4.63 -6.74
N GLU A 122 -0.14 4.75 -5.66
CA GLU A 122 -0.02 5.85 -4.71
C GLU A 122 1.34 5.85 -3.99
N GLU A 123 1.87 4.68 -3.63
CA GLU A 123 3.19 4.54 -3.00
C GLU A 123 4.30 5.18 -3.84
N LEU A 124 4.32 4.89 -5.14
CA LEU A 124 5.29 5.49 -6.04
C LEU A 124 5.16 7.02 -6.10
N ALA A 125 3.93 7.54 -6.09
CA ALA A 125 3.72 8.99 -6.02
C ALA A 125 4.15 9.59 -4.68
N ARG A 126 4.08 8.84 -3.57
CA ARG A 126 4.65 9.25 -2.28
C ARG A 126 6.18 9.31 -2.37
N ASN A 127 6.83 8.40 -3.11
CA ASN A 127 8.27 8.47 -3.36
C ASN A 127 8.64 9.73 -4.16
N PHE A 128 7.83 10.09 -5.15
CA PHE A 128 8.02 11.33 -5.91
C PHE A 128 7.93 12.55 -5.00
N ALA A 129 6.92 12.61 -4.12
CA ALA A 129 6.77 13.69 -3.15
C ALA A 129 8.02 13.82 -2.28
N ARG A 130 8.52 12.69 -1.72
CA ARG A 130 9.74 12.64 -0.90
C ARG A 130 10.99 13.07 -1.67
N ALA A 131 11.16 12.64 -2.92
CA ALA A 131 12.31 13.02 -3.75
C ALA A 131 12.38 14.52 -4.04
N TYR A 132 11.23 15.17 -4.21
CA TYR A 132 11.16 16.60 -4.50
C TYR A 132 11.00 17.47 -3.24
N ALA A 133 11.11 16.89 -2.05
CA ALA A 133 11.04 17.62 -0.78
C ALA A 133 12.10 18.74 -0.71
N GLY A 134 11.69 19.90 -0.22
CA GLY A 134 12.52 21.10 -0.13
C GLY A 134 12.64 21.90 -1.43
N MET A 135 12.23 21.36 -2.58
CA MET A 135 12.16 22.12 -3.82
C MET A 135 11.04 23.16 -3.73
N THR A 136 11.29 24.36 -4.23
CA THR A 136 10.23 25.33 -4.50
C THR A 136 9.34 24.83 -5.64
N VAL A 137 8.09 25.31 -5.67
CA VAL A 137 7.17 25.03 -6.79
C VAL A 137 7.79 25.42 -8.14
N LYS A 138 8.58 26.51 -8.16
CA LYS A 138 9.29 26.94 -9.36
C LYS A 138 10.42 25.97 -9.74
N GLU A 139 11.18 25.47 -8.77
CA GLU A 139 12.27 24.54 -9.05
C GLU A 139 11.76 23.21 -9.62
N LEU A 140 10.65 22.65 -9.11
CA LEU A 140 10.07 21.44 -9.68
C LEU A 140 9.54 21.68 -11.10
N TYR A 141 8.88 22.83 -11.33
CA TYR A 141 8.45 23.24 -12.66
C TYR A 141 9.62 23.33 -13.63
N ASP A 142 10.70 24.04 -13.25
CA ASP A 142 11.88 24.21 -14.10
C ASP A 142 12.56 22.85 -14.37
N TYR A 143 12.65 21.97 -13.36
CA TYR A 143 13.20 20.62 -13.52
C TYR A 143 12.38 19.79 -14.52
N ALA A 144 11.05 19.80 -14.41
CA ALA A 144 10.19 19.11 -15.36
C ALA A 144 10.38 19.62 -16.81
N VAL A 145 10.60 20.92 -17.00
CA VAL A 145 10.90 21.52 -18.32
C VAL A 145 12.25 21.09 -18.85
N GLU A 146 13.29 21.08 -18.01
CA GLU A 146 14.63 20.62 -18.41
C GLU A 146 14.65 19.12 -18.72
N PHE A 147 13.99 18.31 -17.90
CA PHE A 147 13.83 16.88 -18.13
C PHE A 147 13.16 16.60 -19.48
N GLY A 148 12.13 17.38 -19.85
CA GLY A 148 11.44 17.24 -21.12
C GLY A 148 12.30 17.41 -22.37
N LYS A 149 13.47 18.04 -22.24
CA LYS A 149 14.42 18.22 -23.34
C LYS A 149 15.33 17.01 -23.55
N LYS A 150 15.38 16.07 -22.60
CA LYS A 150 16.17 14.84 -22.71
C LYS A 150 15.54 13.91 -23.75
N GLU A 151 16.41 13.20 -24.46
CA GLU A 151 16.00 12.13 -25.37
C GLU A 151 15.65 10.87 -24.59
N THR A 152 14.69 10.10 -25.12
CA THR A 152 14.31 8.78 -24.61
C THR A 152 14.92 7.69 -25.48
N ASP A 153 15.38 6.60 -24.88
CA ASP A 153 15.98 5.48 -25.63
C ASP A 153 14.93 4.63 -26.36
N SER A 154 13.66 4.74 -25.97
CA SER A 154 12.54 3.98 -26.55
C SER A 154 12.20 4.40 -27.99
N PHE A 155 12.72 5.56 -28.42
CA PHE A 155 12.50 6.16 -29.74
C PHE A 155 13.75 6.84 -30.27
N GLU A 156 13.94 6.82 -31.59
CA GLU A 156 14.97 7.58 -32.26
C GLU A 156 14.52 9.04 -32.44
N ASN A 157 15.39 10.00 -32.07
CA ASN A 157 15.21 11.45 -32.25
C ASN A 157 14.02 12.05 -31.49
N MET A 158 13.62 11.44 -30.38
CA MET A 158 12.48 11.89 -29.59
C MET A 158 12.93 12.39 -28.23
N ARG A 159 12.56 13.63 -27.92
CA ARG A 159 12.62 14.12 -26.54
C ARG A 159 11.34 13.77 -25.80
N TYR A 160 11.38 13.68 -24.47
CA TYR A 160 10.18 13.41 -23.68
C TYR A 160 9.03 14.39 -23.98
N ILE A 161 9.33 15.69 -24.17
CA ILE A 161 8.31 16.70 -24.50
C ILE A 161 7.72 16.55 -25.91
N ASP A 162 8.40 15.82 -26.80
CA ASP A 162 7.92 15.56 -28.17
C ASP A 162 6.91 14.39 -28.21
N GLY A 163 6.57 13.82 -27.06
CA GLY A 163 5.64 12.68 -26.90
C GLY A 163 4.18 12.94 -27.15
N PHE A 164 3.78 14.15 -27.51
CA PHE A 164 2.39 14.44 -27.80
C PHE A 164 1.93 13.78 -29.10
N TYR A 165 0.78 13.11 -29.06
CA TYR A 165 0.19 12.51 -30.25
C TYR A 165 -0.42 13.60 -31.14
N GLU A 166 0.14 13.81 -32.34
CA GLU A 166 -0.32 14.81 -33.32
C GLU A 166 -1.84 14.78 -33.59
N PRO A 167 -2.50 13.60 -33.71
CA PRO A 167 -3.95 13.52 -33.87
C PRO A 167 -4.73 14.08 -32.67
N MET A 168 -4.22 13.89 -31.46
CA MET A 168 -4.86 14.35 -30.24
C MET A 168 -4.58 15.84 -29.98
N VAL A 169 -3.42 16.35 -30.39
CA VAL A 169 -3.16 17.79 -30.49
C VAL A 169 -4.16 18.44 -31.47
N GLU A 170 -4.46 17.80 -32.60
CA GLU A 170 -5.48 18.28 -33.57
C GLU A 170 -6.88 18.31 -32.92
N VAL A 171 -7.22 17.34 -32.07
CA VAL A 171 -8.47 17.32 -31.31
C VAL A 171 -8.54 18.48 -30.32
N VAL A 172 -7.51 18.68 -29.51
CA VAL A 172 -7.43 19.79 -28.53
C VAL A 172 -7.63 21.13 -29.24
N LYS A 173 -6.90 21.35 -30.34
CA LYS A 173 -7.04 22.56 -31.15
C LYS A 173 -8.47 22.70 -31.71
N TYR A 174 -9.04 21.63 -32.25
CA TYR A 174 -10.36 21.65 -32.85
C TYR A 174 -11.44 22.02 -31.82
N LEU A 175 -11.38 21.46 -30.61
CA LEU A 175 -12.31 21.79 -29.54
C LEU A 175 -12.15 23.24 -29.08
N TYR A 176 -10.90 23.71 -28.93
CA TYR A 176 -10.61 25.11 -28.59
C TYR A 176 -11.18 26.08 -29.63
N ASP A 177 -10.98 25.82 -30.93
CA ASP A 177 -11.53 26.62 -32.04
C ASP A 177 -13.07 26.65 -32.06
N ASN A 178 -13.74 25.76 -31.32
CA ASN A 178 -15.20 25.67 -31.19
C ASN A 178 -15.70 26.09 -29.79
N ASP A 179 -14.91 26.90 -29.08
CA ASP A 179 -15.20 27.49 -27.77
C ASP A 179 -15.40 26.45 -26.64
N PHE A 180 -14.70 25.31 -26.69
CA PHE A 180 -14.63 24.41 -25.53
C PHE A 180 -13.54 24.88 -24.57
N THR A 181 -13.83 24.79 -23.27
CA THR A 181 -12.82 24.92 -22.21
C THR A 181 -12.20 23.54 -21.96
N ILE A 182 -10.89 23.45 -22.06
CA ILE A 182 -10.17 22.18 -22.02
C ILE A 182 -9.41 22.07 -20.70
N TYR A 183 -9.58 20.92 -20.02
CA TYR A 183 -8.86 20.55 -18.80
C TYR A 183 -8.05 19.28 -19.03
N VAL A 184 -6.88 19.21 -18.39
CA VAL A 184 -6.05 17.99 -18.33
C VAL A 184 -6.15 17.42 -16.92
N VAL A 185 -6.53 16.15 -16.82
CA VAL A 185 -6.82 15.41 -15.59
C VAL A 185 -5.90 14.18 -15.53
N SER A 186 -4.73 14.33 -14.92
CA SER A 186 -3.66 13.32 -14.96
C SER A 186 -3.36 12.74 -13.57
N GLY A 187 -2.85 11.51 -13.55
CA GLY A 187 -2.25 10.88 -12.37
C GLY A 187 -0.85 11.42 -12.04
N THR A 188 -0.21 12.19 -12.93
CA THR A 188 1.05 12.89 -12.69
C THR A 188 0.88 14.06 -11.71
N GLU A 189 1.95 14.41 -10.99
CA GLU A 189 1.98 15.57 -10.09
C GLU A 189 1.60 16.86 -10.83
N ARG A 190 0.75 17.67 -10.20
CA ARG A 190 0.10 18.83 -10.83
C ARG A 190 1.09 19.86 -11.39
N THR A 191 2.14 20.20 -10.67
CA THR A 191 3.16 21.17 -11.10
C THR A 191 3.95 20.65 -12.30
N THR A 192 4.30 19.36 -12.32
CA THR A 192 4.89 18.66 -13.45
C THR A 192 3.94 18.67 -14.66
N THR A 193 2.67 18.32 -14.49
CA THR A 193 1.67 18.37 -15.57
C THR A 193 1.50 19.79 -16.11
N ARG A 194 1.50 20.81 -15.24
CA ARG A 194 1.48 22.23 -15.65
C ARG A 194 2.68 22.62 -16.48
N ALA A 195 3.88 22.19 -16.09
CA ALA A 195 5.11 22.38 -16.86
C ALA A 195 5.02 21.73 -18.24
N ILE A 196 4.55 20.49 -18.32
CA ILE A 196 4.38 19.78 -19.60
C ILE A 196 3.39 20.53 -20.49
N VAL A 197 2.19 20.85 -19.99
CA VAL A 197 1.14 21.56 -20.76
C VAL A 197 1.61 22.92 -21.26
N ALA A 198 2.31 23.70 -20.42
CA ALA A 198 2.80 25.04 -20.79
C ALA A 198 3.90 25.03 -21.86
N ASN A 199 4.60 23.89 -22.02
CA ASN A 199 5.77 23.77 -22.90
C ASN A 199 5.56 22.79 -24.06
N SER A 200 4.33 22.31 -24.26
CA SER A 200 3.96 21.35 -25.30
C SER A 200 3.23 22.02 -26.48
N PRO A 201 2.90 21.27 -27.55
CA PRO A 201 2.11 21.77 -28.67
C PRO A 201 0.70 22.26 -28.31
N ILE A 202 0.18 21.93 -27.12
CA ILE A 202 -1.16 22.33 -26.67
C ILE A 202 -1.20 23.61 -25.83
N LYS A 203 -0.05 24.23 -25.54
CA LYS A 203 0.08 25.40 -24.65
C LYS A 203 -0.79 26.61 -25.02
N ASP A 204 -1.13 26.77 -26.29
CA ASP A 204 -1.95 27.89 -26.78
C ASP A 204 -3.46 27.61 -26.62
N TYR A 205 -3.83 26.38 -26.24
CA TYR A 205 -5.20 25.88 -26.18
C TYR A 205 -5.63 25.47 -24.76
N VAL A 206 -4.66 25.12 -23.90
CA VAL A 206 -4.90 24.68 -22.53
C VAL A 206 -4.10 25.55 -21.57
N ASP A 207 -4.80 26.29 -20.71
CA ASP A 207 -4.17 27.07 -19.65
C ASP A 207 -3.65 26.12 -18.56
N PRO A 208 -2.43 26.30 -18.01
CA PRO A 208 -1.95 25.52 -16.87
C PRO A 208 -2.86 25.58 -15.62
N ALA A 209 -3.71 26.60 -15.49
CA ALA A 209 -4.74 26.65 -14.46
C ALA A 209 -5.83 25.58 -14.65
N HIS A 210 -6.00 25.05 -15.86
CA HIS A 210 -6.93 23.96 -16.19
C HIS A 210 -6.32 22.57 -16.02
N VAL A 211 -5.29 22.45 -15.18
CA VAL A 211 -4.66 21.17 -14.84
C VAL A 211 -5.14 20.70 -13.48
N ILE A 212 -5.65 19.46 -13.46
CA ILE A 212 -6.02 18.70 -12.27
C ILE A 212 -5.08 17.50 -12.21
N GLY A 213 -4.15 17.52 -11.26
CA GLY A 213 -3.11 16.49 -11.12
C GLY A 213 -3.11 15.85 -9.75
N THR A 214 -2.17 14.93 -9.54
CA THR A 214 -1.80 14.43 -8.21
C THR A 214 -1.23 15.58 -7.38
N GLU A 215 -1.62 15.65 -6.11
CA GLU A 215 -1.30 16.76 -5.22
C GLU A 215 -0.27 16.33 -4.17
N PHE A 216 0.85 17.07 -4.11
CA PHE A 216 1.83 16.99 -3.04
C PHE A 216 1.65 18.18 -2.10
N GLU A 217 2.03 18.00 -0.84
CA GLU A 217 1.88 19.06 0.16
C GLU A 217 2.87 20.19 -0.11
N VAL A 218 2.32 21.40 -0.21
CA VAL A 218 3.08 22.64 -0.38
C VAL A 218 2.85 23.53 0.84
N LYS A 219 3.94 24.04 1.41
CA LYS A 219 3.91 25.01 2.51
C LYS A 219 4.78 26.22 2.20
N VAL A 220 4.62 27.26 3.01
CA VAL A 220 5.54 28.40 2.97
C VAL A 220 6.88 27.96 3.55
N LYS A 221 7.96 28.27 2.84
CA LYS A 221 9.33 27.93 3.23
C LYS A 221 9.66 28.51 4.61
N GLY A 222 10.21 27.67 5.48
CA GLY A 222 10.44 27.98 6.91
C GLY A 222 9.25 27.68 7.83
N TYR A 223 8.13 27.22 7.30
CA TYR A 223 6.93 26.80 8.05
C TYR A 223 6.47 25.38 7.69
N GLU A 224 7.34 24.55 7.12
CA GLU A 224 7.08 23.18 6.70
C GLU A 224 6.56 22.33 7.88
N ASP A 225 7.12 22.53 9.07
CA ASP A 225 6.74 21.81 10.31
C ASP A 225 5.58 22.48 11.07
N SER A 226 5.00 23.56 10.53
CA SER A 226 3.88 24.22 11.20
C SER A 226 2.65 23.31 11.21
N SER A 227 2.07 23.14 12.40
CA SER A 227 0.86 22.34 12.61
C SER A 227 -0.40 22.99 12.04
N SER A 228 -0.38 24.30 11.78
CA SER A 228 -1.45 25.00 11.09
C SER A 228 -0.95 26.16 10.23
N ASN A 229 -1.27 26.11 8.94
CA ASN A 229 -1.03 27.22 8.01
C ASN A 229 -1.86 28.49 8.34
N MET A 230 -2.75 28.44 9.34
CA MET A 230 -3.54 29.60 9.79
C MET A 230 -2.77 30.51 10.75
N ASP A 231 -1.66 30.04 11.31
CA ASP A 231 -0.92 30.74 12.37
C ASP A 231 0.04 31.80 11.84
N PHE A 232 0.31 31.79 10.54
CA PHE A 232 1.16 32.76 9.86
C PHE A 232 0.52 33.24 8.56
N LYS A 233 1.12 34.27 7.96
CA LYS A 233 0.69 34.84 6.69
C LYS A 233 1.87 34.87 5.74
N TYR A 234 1.59 34.62 4.47
CA TYR A 234 2.54 34.83 3.40
C TYR A 234 3.00 36.30 3.38
N ALA A 235 4.30 36.52 3.45
CA ALA A 235 4.96 37.81 3.39
C ALA A 235 5.59 38.07 2.01
N ASP A 236 5.91 39.33 1.73
CA ASP A 236 6.60 39.71 0.50
C ASP A 236 7.99 39.04 0.45
N GLY A 237 8.22 38.23 -0.60
CA GLY A 237 9.45 37.48 -0.79
C GLY A 237 9.45 36.04 -0.26
N ASP A 238 8.35 35.57 0.37
CA ASP A 238 8.24 34.17 0.80
C ASP A 238 8.21 33.22 -0.41
N GLU A 239 8.68 31.98 -0.23
CA GLU A 239 8.60 30.93 -1.26
C GLU A 239 7.65 29.83 -0.82
N LEU A 240 7.08 29.13 -1.79
CA LEU A 240 6.32 27.90 -1.56
C LEU A 240 7.18 26.71 -1.92
N VAL A 241 7.25 25.73 -1.03
CA VAL A 241 8.08 24.53 -1.15
C VAL A 241 7.27 23.26 -0.92
N PHE A 242 7.68 22.18 -1.58
CA PHE A 242 7.17 20.84 -1.30
C PHE A 242 7.77 20.33 0.00
N THR A 243 6.95 19.77 0.88
CA THR A 243 7.42 19.28 2.19
C THR A 243 7.92 17.84 2.15
N GLY A 244 7.68 17.12 1.04
CA GLY A 244 7.74 15.66 1.02
C GLY A 244 6.40 14.98 1.34
N GLY A 245 5.42 15.75 1.85
CA GLY A 245 4.08 15.28 2.12
C GLY A 245 3.30 15.00 0.84
N PHE A 246 2.43 14.00 0.91
CA PHE A 246 1.54 13.60 -0.17
C PHE A 246 0.09 13.87 0.24
N VAL A 247 -0.70 14.46 -0.66
CA VAL A 247 -2.10 14.80 -0.39
C VAL A 247 -3.05 13.82 -1.08
N GLN A 248 -2.91 13.60 -2.38
CA GLN A 248 -3.80 12.71 -3.14
C GLN A 248 -3.25 12.31 -4.50
N LYS A 249 -3.36 11.03 -4.86
CA LYS A 249 -3.14 10.52 -6.23
C LYS A 249 -4.42 10.68 -7.05
N ASN A 250 -4.32 11.33 -8.21
CA ASN A 250 -5.47 11.62 -9.07
C ASN A 250 -5.76 10.48 -10.08
N LEU A 251 -6.18 9.32 -9.57
CA LEU A 251 -6.57 8.15 -10.35
C LEU A 251 -7.99 7.68 -9.97
N ASN A 252 -8.61 6.85 -10.82
CA ASN A 252 -9.92 6.25 -10.57
C ASN A 252 -10.97 7.31 -10.17
N ALA A 253 -11.74 7.05 -9.11
CA ALA A 253 -12.78 7.96 -8.62
C ALA A 253 -12.25 9.35 -8.23
N ASN A 254 -10.96 9.49 -7.89
CA ASN A 254 -10.38 10.80 -7.59
C ASN A 254 -10.40 11.74 -8.79
N LYS A 255 -10.26 11.22 -10.02
CA LYS A 255 -10.43 12.07 -11.22
C LYS A 255 -11.81 12.72 -11.24
N THR A 256 -12.86 11.96 -10.95
CA THR A 256 -14.24 12.49 -10.84
C THR A 256 -14.41 13.48 -9.69
N ILE A 257 -13.91 13.13 -8.49
CA ILE A 257 -14.04 13.97 -7.29
C ILE A 257 -13.35 15.32 -7.50
N TRP A 258 -12.17 15.32 -8.12
CA TRP A 258 -11.42 16.55 -8.34
C TRP A 258 -11.93 17.37 -9.51
N ILE A 259 -12.52 16.75 -10.55
CA ILE A 259 -13.31 17.48 -11.55
C ILE A 259 -14.45 18.24 -10.87
N GLU A 260 -15.23 17.60 -9.99
CA GLU A 260 -16.30 18.26 -9.24
C GLU A 260 -15.76 19.39 -8.35
N ARG A 261 -14.64 19.17 -7.66
CA ARG A 261 -14.06 20.19 -6.75
C ARG A 261 -13.51 21.42 -7.49
N GLU A 262 -12.81 21.21 -8.60
CA GLU A 262 -12.08 22.26 -9.31
C GLU A 262 -12.95 22.97 -10.34
N ILE A 263 -13.83 22.23 -11.02
CA ILE A 263 -14.68 22.75 -12.10
C ILE A 263 -16.10 23.02 -11.59
N GLY A 264 -16.64 22.16 -10.72
CA GLY A 264 -18.01 22.27 -10.19
C GLY A 264 -19.10 22.06 -11.25
N ARG A 265 -18.76 21.42 -12.38
CA ARG A 265 -19.67 21.15 -13.49
C ARG A 265 -19.31 19.83 -14.17
N TYR A 266 -20.33 19.18 -14.74
CA TYR A 266 -20.14 18.01 -15.58
C TYR A 266 -19.44 18.39 -16.89
N PRO A 267 -18.32 17.73 -17.24
CA PRO A 267 -17.76 17.78 -18.59
C PRO A 267 -18.75 17.21 -19.59
N VAL A 268 -18.75 17.74 -20.81
CA VAL A 268 -19.59 17.26 -21.92
C VAL A 268 -18.78 16.41 -22.90
N LEU A 269 -17.45 16.44 -22.79
CA LEU A 269 -16.55 15.53 -23.47
C LEU A 269 -15.49 15.00 -22.51
N ALA A 270 -15.15 13.72 -22.63
CA ALA A 270 -14.06 13.10 -21.87
C ALA A 270 -13.21 12.19 -22.76
N PHE A 271 -11.89 12.23 -22.59
CA PHE A 271 -10.92 11.45 -23.36
C PHE A 271 -9.94 10.74 -22.42
N GLY A 272 -9.72 9.44 -22.61
CA GLY A 272 -8.80 8.62 -21.83
C GLY A 272 -8.22 7.45 -22.60
N ASN A 273 -7.48 6.56 -21.93
CA ASN A 273 -6.83 5.39 -22.55
C ASN A 273 -6.90 4.13 -21.65
N SER A 274 -7.09 4.31 -20.33
CA SER A 274 -6.96 3.25 -19.32
C SER A 274 -8.23 2.99 -18.50
N GLY A 275 -8.23 1.90 -17.73
CA GLY A 275 -9.29 1.60 -16.77
C GLY A 275 -9.48 2.69 -15.70
N SER A 276 -8.40 3.37 -15.32
CA SER A 276 -8.43 4.42 -14.30
C SER A 276 -9.20 5.67 -14.73
N ASP A 277 -9.30 5.90 -16.05
CA ASP A 277 -10.00 7.05 -16.63
C ASP A 277 -11.51 6.83 -16.69
N THR A 278 -11.98 5.59 -16.55
CA THR A 278 -13.40 5.25 -16.73
C THR A 278 -14.31 6.00 -15.75
N SER A 279 -13.83 6.37 -14.56
CA SER A 279 -14.58 7.23 -13.62
C SER A 279 -14.82 8.63 -14.19
N MET A 280 -13.81 9.23 -14.83
CA MET A 280 -13.95 10.51 -15.53
C MET A 280 -14.95 10.40 -16.69
N MET A 281 -14.89 9.31 -17.47
CA MET A 281 -15.83 9.07 -18.57
C MET A 281 -17.27 8.92 -18.07
N ASN A 282 -17.46 8.09 -17.03
CA ASN A 282 -18.76 7.84 -16.42
C ASN A 282 -19.37 9.11 -15.83
N TYR A 283 -18.54 9.99 -15.27
CA TYR A 283 -19.00 11.26 -14.75
C TYR A 283 -19.46 12.21 -15.86
N ALA A 284 -18.73 12.30 -16.97
CA ALA A 284 -19.18 13.07 -18.14
C ALA A 284 -20.50 12.52 -18.72
N LEU A 285 -20.63 11.19 -18.80
CA LEU A 285 -21.82 10.49 -19.31
C LEU A 285 -22.95 10.34 -18.28
N ASP A 286 -22.83 10.90 -17.08
CA ASP A 286 -23.82 10.73 -16.04
C ASP A 286 -25.17 11.31 -16.49
N LYS A 287 -26.27 10.58 -16.23
CA LYS A 287 -27.62 11.01 -16.62
C LYS A 287 -28.07 12.32 -15.96
N ARG A 288 -27.38 12.76 -14.90
CA ARG A 288 -27.56 14.05 -14.24
C ARG A 288 -26.90 15.19 -15.01
N ASN A 289 -25.99 14.91 -15.92
CA ASN A 289 -25.45 15.91 -16.84
C ASN A 289 -26.62 16.46 -17.68
N PRO A 290 -26.91 17.77 -17.60
CA PRO A 290 -28.04 18.36 -18.31
C PRO A 290 -27.82 18.44 -19.83
N TYR A 291 -26.59 18.23 -20.29
CA TYR A 291 -26.20 18.36 -21.69
C TYR A 291 -25.88 17.01 -22.32
N LEU A 292 -25.99 16.95 -23.65
CA LEU A 292 -25.52 15.82 -24.43
C LEU A 292 -24.00 15.68 -24.26
N SER A 293 -23.54 14.48 -23.91
CA SER A 293 -22.14 14.19 -23.64
C SER A 293 -21.64 12.96 -24.39
N GLU A 294 -20.35 12.93 -24.72
CA GLU A 294 -19.68 11.77 -25.32
C GLU A 294 -18.32 11.51 -24.64
N ALA A 295 -17.88 10.25 -24.64
CA ALA A 295 -16.58 9.86 -24.10
C ALA A 295 -15.80 9.03 -25.11
N TYR A 296 -14.49 9.21 -25.17
CA TYR A 296 -13.60 8.63 -26.17
C TYR A 296 -12.42 7.95 -25.50
N MET A 297 -12.06 6.75 -25.96
CA MET A 297 -10.96 5.97 -25.37
C MET A 297 -9.93 5.58 -26.42
N VAL A 298 -8.69 6.04 -26.27
CA VAL A 298 -7.54 5.64 -27.10
C VAL A 298 -7.12 4.22 -26.74
N VAL A 299 -6.94 3.38 -27.76
CA VAL A 299 -6.39 2.03 -27.64
C VAL A 299 -5.00 2.04 -28.27
N ALA A 300 -3.98 1.72 -27.48
CA ALA A 300 -2.60 1.62 -27.92
C ALA A 300 -2.36 0.27 -28.63
N ASP A 301 -2.90 0.15 -29.84
CA ASP A 301 -2.87 -1.07 -30.69
C ASP A 301 -1.85 -1.00 -31.85
N ASP A 302 -0.98 0.02 -31.86
CA ASP A 302 0.06 0.18 -32.89
C ASP A 302 1.42 -0.28 -32.37
N ASP A 303 1.83 -1.47 -32.82
CA ASP A 303 3.11 -2.11 -32.54
C ASP A 303 4.14 -1.92 -33.67
N VAL A 304 3.99 -0.87 -34.49
CA VAL A 304 4.90 -0.56 -35.60
C VAL A 304 5.47 0.84 -35.47
N ARG A 305 4.59 1.82 -35.27
CA ARG A 305 4.95 3.24 -35.08
C ARG A 305 5.12 3.59 -33.60
N GLU A 306 4.59 2.74 -32.73
CA GLU A 306 4.55 2.86 -31.28
C GLU A 306 4.85 1.48 -30.64
N TRP A 307 4.97 1.43 -29.32
CA TRP A 307 5.10 0.23 -28.51
C TRP A 307 3.75 -0.31 -28.00
N GLY A 308 2.64 0.12 -28.60
CA GLY A 308 1.29 -0.31 -28.24
C GLY A 308 1.08 -1.81 -28.50
N LYS A 309 0.65 -2.54 -27.47
CA LYS A 309 0.39 -4.00 -27.54
C LYS A 309 -1.05 -4.37 -27.16
N GLN A 310 -1.93 -3.39 -26.99
CA GLN A 310 -3.31 -3.66 -26.59
C GLN A 310 -4.08 -4.33 -27.72
N ASP A 311 -4.90 -5.33 -27.38
CA ASP A 311 -5.77 -5.97 -28.36
C ASP A 311 -6.95 -5.05 -28.72
N TRP A 312 -6.99 -4.62 -29.98
CA TRP A 312 -8.04 -3.75 -30.50
C TRP A 312 -9.43 -4.36 -30.33
N ALA A 313 -9.62 -5.64 -30.67
CA ALA A 313 -10.95 -6.25 -30.69
C ALA A 313 -11.53 -6.35 -29.27
N GLU A 314 -10.71 -6.75 -28.30
CA GLU A 314 -11.07 -6.82 -26.89
C GLU A 314 -11.36 -5.43 -26.31
N LYS A 315 -10.40 -4.50 -26.42
CA LYS A 315 -10.52 -3.17 -25.79
C LYS A 315 -11.62 -2.33 -26.42
N SER A 316 -11.73 -2.34 -27.76
CA SER A 316 -12.79 -1.57 -28.43
C SER A 316 -14.19 -2.09 -28.08
N ALA A 317 -14.37 -3.41 -27.96
CA ALA A 317 -15.63 -4.00 -27.53
C ALA A 317 -15.98 -3.61 -26.09
N ALA A 318 -15.00 -3.72 -25.16
CA ALA A 318 -15.19 -3.37 -23.76
C ALA A 318 -15.54 -1.87 -23.56
N TYR A 319 -14.91 -0.98 -24.33
CA TYR A 319 -15.21 0.45 -24.29
C TYR A 319 -16.57 0.77 -24.92
N ALA A 320 -16.92 0.13 -26.03
CA ALA A 320 -18.24 0.29 -26.65
C ALA A 320 -19.38 -0.19 -25.74
N GLU A 321 -19.19 -1.28 -24.99
CA GLU A 321 -20.18 -1.78 -24.02
C GLU A 321 -20.47 -0.77 -22.91
N LYS A 322 -19.46 0.00 -22.49
CA LYS A 322 -19.59 1.08 -21.51
C LYS A 322 -20.15 2.39 -22.10
N GLY A 323 -20.41 2.42 -23.41
CA GLY A 323 -20.92 3.60 -24.11
C GLY A 323 -19.84 4.61 -24.52
N TYR A 324 -18.57 4.21 -24.52
CA TYR A 324 -17.46 5.05 -24.98
C TYR A 324 -17.16 4.77 -26.46
N VAL A 325 -16.59 5.75 -27.16
CA VAL A 325 -16.15 5.63 -28.55
C VAL A 325 -14.66 5.25 -28.57
N PRO A 326 -14.29 4.02 -28.96
CA PRO A 326 -12.88 3.63 -29.05
C PRO A 326 -12.17 4.30 -30.24
N ILE A 327 -10.90 4.64 -30.05
CA ILE A 327 -9.99 5.20 -31.06
C ILE A 327 -8.82 4.22 -31.22
N SER A 328 -8.60 3.71 -32.42
CA SER A 328 -7.47 2.84 -32.75
C SER A 328 -6.26 3.69 -33.11
N MET A 329 -5.19 3.62 -32.33
CA MET A 329 -3.93 4.28 -32.68
C MET A 329 -3.41 3.78 -34.04
N LYS A 330 -3.58 2.49 -34.33
CA LYS A 330 -3.15 1.87 -35.59
C LYS A 330 -3.95 2.32 -36.80
N ASN A 331 -5.28 2.38 -36.67
CA ASN A 331 -6.17 2.57 -37.83
C ASN A 331 -6.71 3.98 -37.97
N ASP A 332 -6.87 4.72 -36.87
CA ASP A 332 -7.41 6.08 -36.91
C ASP A 332 -6.31 7.14 -37.05
N PHE A 333 -5.10 6.91 -36.52
CA PHE A 333 -4.00 7.87 -36.63
C PHE A 333 -3.16 7.62 -37.88
N LEU A 334 -2.92 8.66 -38.68
CA LEU A 334 -2.06 8.62 -39.86
C LEU A 334 -0.59 8.82 -39.48
N GLU A 335 -0.33 9.75 -38.58
CA GLU A 335 0.99 10.12 -38.07
C GLU A 335 0.82 10.35 -36.57
N ILE A 336 1.58 9.61 -35.76
CA ILE A 336 1.48 9.65 -34.29
C ILE A 336 2.37 10.78 -33.76
N TYR A 337 3.61 10.84 -34.24
CA TYR A 337 4.62 11.83 -33.88
C TYR A 337 5.16 12.51 -35.14
N PRO A 338 5.69 13.74 -35.03
CA PRO A 338 6.32 14.42 -36.15
C PRO A 338 7.62 13.74 -36.58
N GLU A 339 7.91 13.73 -37.88
CA GLU A 339 9.24 13.32 -38.40
C GLU A 339 10.38 14.17 -37.80
N PRO A 340 11.57 13.60 -37.51
CA PRO A 340 12.02 12.25 -37.86
C PRO A 340 11.85 11.19 -36.75
N ILE A 341 10.89 11.37 -35.83
CA ILE A 341 10.69 10.46 -34.69
C ILE A 341 10.28 9.06 -35.18
N LYS A 342 10.96 8.03 -34.68
CA LYS A 342 10.66 6.63 -35.00
C LYS A 342 10.82 5.75 -33.76
N ARG A 343 10.06 4.66 -33.71
CA ARG A 343 10.25 3.66 -32.67
C ARG A 343 11.66 3.07 -32.74
N ALA A 344 12.34 3.00 -31.59
CA ALA A 344 13.64 2.35 -31.50
C ALA A 344 13.52 0.83 -31.69
N ALA A 345 14.67 0.15 -31.78
CA ALA A 345 14.70 -1.31 -31.87
C ALA A 345 14.27 -2.00 -30.56
N GLU A 346 14.53 -1.34 -29.43
CA GLU A 346 14.24 -1.84 -28.08
C GLU A 346 13.43 -0.78 -27.31
N GLN A 347 12.45 -1.22 -26.52
CA GLN A 347 11.58 -0.32 -25.75
C GLN A 347 12.30 0.17 -24.49
N TYR A 348 13.00 -0.76 -23.84
CA TYR A 348 13.69 -0.57 -22.59
C TYR A 348 15.08 -1.18 -22.73
N ILE A 349 16.10 -0.37 -22.43
CA ILE A 349 17.48 -0.81 -22.31
C ILE A 349 17.80 -0.74 -20.82
N GLU A 350 18.17 -1.87 -20.21
CA GLU A 350 18.53 -1.88 -18.79
C GLU A 350 19.78 -1.00 -18.59
N PRO A 351 19.69 0.08 -17.79
CA PRO A 351 20.78 1.03 -17.69
C PRO A 351 21.96 0.47 -16.88
N GLU A 352 23.20 0.82 -17.28
CA GLU A 352 24.46 0.31 -16.71
C GLU A 352 24.77 0.77 -15.25
N TYR A 353 23.81 1.32 -14.50
CA TYR A 353 24.01 1.78 -13.11
C TYR A 353 24.51 0.69 -12.15
N LYS A 354 24.45 -0.58 -12.57
CA LYS A 354 24.92 -1.75 -11.81
C LYS A 354 26.45 -1.94 -11.74
N LEU A 355 27.29 -1.07 -12.31
CA LEU A 355 28.74 -1.35 -12.44
C LEU A 355 29.73 -0.38 -11.76
N SER A 356 29.29 0.57 -10.92
CA SER A 356 30.23 1.45 -10.19
C SER A 356 29.99 1.65 -8.69
N ALA A 357 29.14 0.84 -8.05
CA ALA A 357 29.20 0.68 -6.60
C ALA A 357 30.31 -0.35 -6.29
N ASP A 358 31.33 0.09 -5.55
CA ASP A 358 32.51 -0.67 -5.18
C ASP A 358 32.14 -2.05 -4.63
N SER A 359 32.60 -3.09 -5.33
CA SER A 359 32.26 -4.49 -5.13
C SER A 359 33.05 -5.12 -3.98
N SER A 360 32.79 -4.62 -2.77
CA SER A 360 33.07 -5.35 -1.53
C SER A 360 31.86 -5.26 -0.62
N ASN A 361 31.11 -6.36 -0.53
CA ASN A 361 29.99 -6.67 0.37
C ASN A 361 28.56 -6.50 -0.18
N ILE A 362 28.27 -7.07 -1.35
CA ILE A 362 26.89 -7.51 -1.66
C ILE A 362 26.97 -8.93 -2.22
N VAL A 363 26.29 -9.87 -1.56
CA VAL A 363 26.12 -11.26 -2.01
C VAL A 363 24.90 -11.29 -2.92
N GLU A 364 25.12 -11.72 -4.17
CA GLU A 364 24.13 -11.82 -5.24
C GLU A 364 23.05 -12.88 -4.97
N PHE A 365 21.81 -12.59 -5.38
CA PHE A 365 20.82 -13.61 -5.75
C PHE A 365 20.50 -13.48 -7.25
N PRO A 366 20.47 -14.58 -8.02
CA PRO A 366 20.29 -14.52 -9.47
C PRO A 366 18.81 -14.47 -9.88
N ALA A 367 18.57 -13.84 -11.03
CA ALA A 367 17.27 -13.65 -11.66
C ALA A 367 16.76 -14.87 -12.47
N LYS A 368 15.42 -14.95 -12.54
CA LYS A 368 14.50 -15.70 -13.43
C LYS A 368 15.08 -16.64 -14.51
N ALA A 369 14.56 -17.87 -14.54
CA ALA A 369 14.61 -18.76 -15.70
C ALA A 369 13.18 -19.12 -16.20
N GLU A 370 13.00 -19.06 -17.52
CA GLU A 370 11.90 -19.71 -18.24
C GLU A 370 11.96 -21.24 -18.07
N GLU A 371 10.77 -21.84 -18.18
CA GLU A 371 10.47 -23.26 -18.06
C GLU A 371 11.50 -24.21 -18.69
N THR A 372 12.20 -24.95 -17.85
CA THR A 372 12.64 -26.32 -18.16
C THR A 372 12.47 -27.18 -16.92
N THR A 373 11.78 -28.30 -17.11
CA THR A 373 11.49 -29.33 -16.11
C THR A 373 12.71 -29.73 -15.27
N GLY A 374 12.67 -29.50 -13.96
CA GLY A 374 13.67 -29.98 -13.00
C GLY A 374 13.48 -29.39 -11.59
N SER A 375 12.87 -30.20 -10.71
CA SER A 375 12.86 -30.18 -9.23
C SER A 375 12.89 -28.84 -8.47
N GLU A 376 11.79 -28.62 -7.73
CA GLU A 376 11.48 -27.62 -6.70
C GLU A 376 12.61 -27.33 -5.69
N GLU A 377 12.90 -26.04 -5.50
CA GLU A 377 13.34 -25.44 -4.23
C GLU A 377 12.49 -24.17 -4.03
N THR A 378 11.92 -23.97 -2.82
CA THR A 378 10.83 -23.04 -2.52
C THR A 378 11.35 -21.77 -1.82
N ASP A 379 10.87 -20.59 -2.22
CA ASP A 379 11.13 -19.29 -1.57
C ASP A 379 10.27 -19.18 -0.28
N GLU A 380 10.89 -19.31 0.90
CA GLU A 380 10.16 -19.54 2.16
C GLU A 380 9.60 -18.28 2.87
N ASN A 381 9.93 -17.05 2.44
CA ASN A 381 9.54 -15.82 3.15
C ASN A 381 8.79 -14.81 2.26
N THR A 382 7.68 -15.23 1.66
CA THR A 382 6.83 -14.33 0.85
C THR A 382 5.49 -14.07 1.52
N LEU A 383 5.02 -12.82 1.46
CA LEU A 383 3.67 -12.47 1.89
C LEU A 383 2.65 -13.09 0.93
N THR A 384 1.57 -13.63 1.48
CA THR A 384 0.49 -14.32 0.74
C THR A 384 -0.81 -13.50 0.78
N ALA A 385 -1.92 -14.10 0.34
CA ALA A 385 -3.27 -13.54 0.45
C ALA A 385 -4.13 -14.44 1.33
N LEU A 386 -5.19 -13.88 1.95
CA LEU A 386 -6.17 -14.67 2.70
C LEU A 386 -7.12 -15.45 1.77
N SER A 387 -7.43 -14.89 0.59
CA SER A 387 -8.30 -15.51 -0.40
C SER A 387 -7.64 -16.72 -1.08
N ARG A 388 -8.42 -17.76 -1.37
CA ARG A 388 -7.96 -19.01 -2.00
C ARG A 388 -8.75 -19.29 -3.28
N GLU A 389 -8.14 -19.07 -4.45
CA GLU A 389 -8.82 -19.26 -5.74
C GLU A 389 -9.33 -20.70 -5.91
N GLY A 390 -10.60 -20.84 -6.30
CA GLY A 390 -11.22 -22.15 -6.54
C GLY A 390 -11.79 -22.83 -5.30
N TYR A 391 -11.72 -22.19 -4.13
CA TYR A 391 -12.31 -22.66 -2.88
C TYR A 391 -13.37 -21.68 -2.38
N THR A 392 -14.30 -22.16 -1.55
CA THR A 392 -15.31 -21.35 -0.87
C THR A 392 -15.00 -21.30 0.63
N LEU A 393 -14.94 -20.10 1.22
CA LEU A 393 -14.78 -19.93 2.66
C LEU A 393 -16.06 -20.32 3.40
N GLU A 394 -15.98 -21.24 4.36
CA GLU A 394 -17.12 -21.66 5.18
C GLU A 394 -17.09 -21.10 6.60
N GLN A 395 -15.89 -20.88 7.16
CA GLN A 395 -15.70 -20.40 8.53
C GLN A 395 -14.32 -19.76 8.71
N ALA A 396 -14.20 -18.76 9.61
CA ALA A 396 -12.92 -18.29 10.11
C ALA A 396 -12.89 -18.14 11.64
N VAL A 397 -11.86 -18.68 12.28
CA VAL A 397 -11.59 -18.55 13.73
C VAL A 397 -10.29 -17.78 13.89
N VAL A 398 -10.36 -16.65 14.58
CA VAL A 398 -9.24 -15.71 14.73
C VAL A 398 -8.78 -15.68 16.18
N LEU A 399 -7.51 -15.96 16.44
CA LEU A 399 -6.83 -15.66 17.70
C LEU A 399 -5.96 -14.42 17.51
N SER A 400 -6.30 -13.33 18.18
CA SER A 400 -5.61 -12.04 18.11
C SER A 400 -4.79 -11.77 19.35
N ARG A 401 -3.57 -11.27 19.18
CA ARG A 401 -2.90 -10.43 20.18
C ARG A 401 -3.65 -9.09 20.29
N HIS A 402 -3.66 -8.47 21.46
CA HIS A 402 -4.13 -7.10 21.60
C HIS A 402 -3.31 -6.11 20.72
N ASN A 403 -3.87 -4.96 20.36
CA ASN A 403 -3.15 -3.92 19.62
C ASN A 403 -2.31 -3.02 20.57
N ILE A 404 -1.70 -1.94 20.07
CA ILE A 404 -0.73 -1.10 20.79
C ILE A 404 -1.26 -0.64 22.15
N ARG A 405 -0.47 -0.88 23.19
CA ARG A 405 -0.74 -0.51 24.58
C ARG A 405 0.38 0.33 25.16
N ALA A 406 0.09 1.05 26.24
CA ALA A 406 1.15 1.54 27.09
C ALA A 406 1.96 0.37 27.69
N PRO A 407 3.28 0.56 27.96
CA PRO A 407 4.12 -0.42 28.63
C PRO A 407 3.49 -0.93 29.93
N LEU A 408 3.84 -2.16 30.30
CA LEU A 408 3.29 -2.78 31.51
C LEU A 408 3.68 -2.04 32.80
N SER A 409 4.80 -1.32 32.76
CA SER A 409 5.34 -0.56 33.88
C SER A 409 5.09 0.93 33.66
N GLY A 410 4.59 1.63 34.68
CA GLY A 410 4.31 3.08 34.64
C GLY A 410 5.25 3.90 35.52
N GLU A 411 4.85 5.14 35.82
CA GLU A 411 5.64 6.06 36.66
C GLU A 411 6.04 5.42 38.01
N GLY A 412 7.33 5.50 38.35
CA GLY A 412 7.94 4.93 39.55
C GLY A 412 8.39 3.47 39.42
N SER A 413 8.42 2.90 38.22
CA SER A 413 8.89 1.55 37.94
C SER A 413 10.40 1.48 37.65
N ALA A 414 10.93 0.26 37.45
CA ALA A 414 12.31 0.06 37.02
C ALA A 414 12.63 0.74 35.67
N LEU A 415 11.63 0.91 34.79
CA LEU A 415 11.83 1.64 33.53
C LEU A 415 12.15 3.12 33.74
N ASP A 416 11.65 3.74 34.81
CA ASP A 416 11.88 5.17 35.06
C ASP A 416 13.28 5.48 35.57
N THR A 417 13.96 4.49 36.16
CA THR A 417 15.26 4.67 36.81
C THR A 417 16.43 4.06 36.03
N ILE A 418 16.14 3.24 35.02
CA ILE A 418 17.12 2.57 34.15
C ILE A 418 17.61 3.45 32.98
N THR A 419 17.00 4.61 32.78
CA THR A 419 17.42 5.62 31.79
C THR A 419 17.34 7.02 32.38
N PRO A 420 18.23 7.97 32.02
CA PRO A 420 18.03 9.39 32.36
C PRO A 420 16.96 10.05 31.48
N ASN A 421 16.53 9.38 30.40
CA ASN A 421 15.63 9.93 29.40
C ASN A 421 14.17 9.85 29.85
N LYS A 422 13.33 10.72 29.29
CA LYS A 422 11.89 10.71 29.56
C LYS A 422 11.18 9.84 28.53
N TRP A 423 10.47 8.81 29.01
CA TRP A 423 9.57 7.99 28.19
C TRP A 423 8.43 8.81 27.56
N PHE A 424 7.91 8.29 26.45
CA PHE A 424 6.75 8.83 25.75
C PHE A 424 5.55 9.04 26.69
N ASP A 425 4.81 10.11 26.44
CA ASP A 425 3.62 10.44 27.21
C ASP A 425 2.40 9.72 26.64
N TRP A 426 2.06 8.58 27.26
CA TRP A 426 1.05 7.66 26.75
C TRP A 426 -0.37 8.22 26.85
N SER A 427 -1.17 7.96 25.82
CA SER A 427 -2.59 8.32 25.78
C SER A 427 -3.48 7.49 26.73
N ALA A 428 -2.92 6.47 27.37
CA ALA A 428 -3.59 5.54 28.26
C ALA A 428 -2.73 5.22 29.49
N GLN A 429 -3.34 4.66 30.54
CA GLN A 429 -2.59 4.18 31.71
C GLN A 429 -1.73 2.96 31.35
N ALA A 430 -0.75 2.64 32.20
CA ALA A 430 0.09 1.46 32.05
C ALA A 430 -0.74 0.20 31.75
N SER A 431 -0.26 -0.61 30.79
CA SER A 431 -0.91 -1.84 30.33
C SER A 431 -2.24 -1.68 29.57
N GLN A 432 -2.75 -0.45 29.40
CA GLN A 432 -4.00 -0.20 28.68
C GLN A 432 -3.78 0.12 27.20
N LEU A 433 -4.76 -0.22 26.36
CA LEU A 433 -4.74 0.07 24.92
C LEU A 433 -4.64 1.59 24.67
N SER A 434 -3.74 2.00 23.77
CA SER A 434 -3.60 3.39 23.36
C SER A 434 -4.72 3.82 22.40
N VAL A 435 -4.89 5.14 22.22
CA VAL A 435 -5.81 5.68 21.20
C VAL A 435 -5.41 5.23 19.79
N ARG A 436 -4.10 5.20 19.51
CA ARG A 436 -3.57 4.71 18.23
C ARG A 436 -3.88 3.22 18.05
N GLY A 437 -3.64 2.38 19.06
CA GLY A 437 -3.96 0.95 19.02
C GLY A 437 -5.43 0.68 18.71
N GLY A 438 -6.37 1.45 19.29
CA GLY A 438 -7.79 1.32 18.96
C GLY A 438 -8.14 1.75 17.53
N THR A 439 -7.44 2.77 16.99
CA THR A 439 -7.65 3.21 15.61
C THR A 439 -7.17 2.14 14.63
N LEU A 440 -5.96 1.63 14.81
CA LEU A 440 -5.36 0.57 14.00
C LEU A 440 -6.22 -0.70 14.01
N GLU A 441 -6.74 -1.09 15.17
CA GLU A 441 -7.60 -2.27 15.27
C GLU A 441 -8.96 -2.08 14.59
N THR A 442 -9.47 -0.84 14.53
CA THR A 442 -10.68 -0.53 13.76
C THR A 442 -10.45 -0.75 12.26
N GLU A 443 -9.28 -0.36 11.75
CA GLU A 443 -8.89 -0.60 10.35
C GLU A 443 -8.75 -2.09 10.05
N MET A 444 -8.12 -2.86 10.95
CA MET A 444 -8.06 -4.32 10.84
C MET A 444 -9.46 -4.95 10.80
N GLY A 445 -10.39 -4.51 11.64
CA GLY A 445 -11.79 -4.96 11.59
C GLY A 445 -12.46 -4.67 10.25
N GLN A 446 -12.22 -3.48 9.67
CA GLN A 446 -12.76 -3.11 8.37
C GLN A 446 -12.17 -3.94 7.23
N TYR A 447 -10.87 -4.23 7.27
CA TYR A 447 -10.19 -5.10 6.30
C TYR A 447 -10.81 -6.51 6.34
N PHE A 448 -10.95 -7.10 7.53
CA PHE A 448 -11.59 -8.42 7.68
C PHE A 448 -13.03 -8.41 7.18
N ARG A 449 -13.81 -7.36 7.45
CA ARG A 449 -15.17 -7.24 6.88
C ARG A 449 -15.13 -7.30 5.36
N LYS A 450 -14.23 -6.55 4.72
CA LYS A 450 -14.12 -6.48 3.26
C LYS A 450 -13.73 -7.83 2.67
N TRP A 451 -12.77 -8.50 3.28
CA TRP A 451 -12.39 -9.86 2.91
C TRP A 451 -13.57 -10.84 3.04
N LEU A 452 -14.26 -10.88 4.19
CA LEU A 452 -15.40 -11.77 4.41
C LEU A 452 -16.59 -11.48 3.47
N GLU A 453 -16.82 -10.20 3.14
CA GLU A 453 -17.80 -9.79 2.13
C GLU A 453 -17.39 -10.27 0.72
N ALA A 454 -16.10 -10.18 0.37
CA ALA A 454 -15.58 -10.63 -0.93
C ALA A 454 -15.64 -12.15 -1.10
N GLU A 455 -15.37 -12.91 -0.03
CA GLU A 455 -15.51 -14.38 0.01
C GLU A 455 -16.97 -14.85 0.08
N GLY A 456 -17.92 -13.93 0.25
CA GLY A 456 -19.35 -14.24 0.36
C GLY A 456 -19.76 -14.90 1.67
N LEU A 457 -18.88 -14.97 2.67
CA LEU A 457 -19.23 -15.46 4.01
C LEU A 457 -20.17 -14.47 4.71
N PHE A 458 -19.92 -13.17 4.52
CA PHE A 458 -20.74 -12.08 5.02
C PHE A 458 -21.45 -11.35 3.86
N GLU A 459 -22.71 -10.98 4.08
CA GLU A 459 -23.39 -10.04 3.18
C GLU A 459 -22.99 -8.59 3.48
N PRO A 460 -23.09 -7.64 2.53
CA PRO A 460 -22.81 -6.24 2.80
C PRO A 460 -23.63 -5.67 3.96
N ASN A 461 -22.96 -5.07 4.95
CA ASN A 461 -23.57 -4.63 6.23
C ASN A 461 -24.20 -5.77 7.04
N TYR A 462 -23.53 -6.92 7.05
CA TYR A 462 -24.00 -8.14 7.70
C TYR A 462 -24.56 -7.90 9.11
N GLN A 463 -25.71 -8.51 9.37
CA GLN A 463 -26.37 -8.55 10.67
C GLN A 463 -26.38 -10.03 11.08
N PRO A 464 -25.43 -10.47 11.93
CA PRO A 464 -25.29 -11.88 12.26
C PRO A 464 -26.54 -12.46 12.89
N GLU A 465 -26.87 -13.69 12.52
CA GLU A 465 -27.82 -14.50 13.30
C GLU A 465 -27.24 -14.85 14.67
N ASP A 466 -28.12 -15.17 15.64
CA ASP A 466 -27.70 -15.57 16.98
C ASP A 466 -26.74 -16.77 16.89
N GLY A 467 -25.48 -16.56 17.32
CA GLY A 467 -24.44 -17.60 17.31
C GLY A 467 -23.62 -17.69 16.01
N ALA A 468 -23.95 -16.97 14.93
CA ALA A 468 -23.14 -16.98 13.71
C ALA A 468 -21.77 -16.28 13.91
N VAL A 469 -21.74 -15.23 14.74
CA VAL A 469 -20.52 -14.50 15.09
C VAL A 469 -20.31 -14.47 16.60
N ARG A 470 -19.08 -14.70 17.06
CA ARG A 470 -18.68 -14.56 18.48
C ARG A 470 -17.42 -13.73 18.62
N ILE A 471 -17.42 -12.82 19.59
CA ILE A 471 -16.30 -11.94 19.90
C ILE A 471 -16.00 -12.08 21.38
N TYR A 472 -14.95 -12.84 21.72
CA TYR A 472 -14.57 -13.19 23.07
C TYR A 472 -13.17 -12.64 23.37
N ALA A 473 -13.04 -11.85 24.43
CA ALA A 473 -11.76 -11.32 24.87
C ALA A 473 -11.40 -11.84 26.26
N ASN A 474 -10.10 -11.96 26.51
CA ASN A 474 -9.60 -11.95 27.89
C ASN A 474 -10.14 -10.71 28.62
N SER A 475 -10.32 -10.81 29.94
CA SER A 475 -10.93 -9.76 30.76
C SER A 475 -10.00 -8.57 31.06
N LYS A 476 -8.80 -8.52 30.47
CA LYS A 476 -7.89 -7.36 30.53
C LYS A 476 -8.43 -6.17 29.74
N GLN A 477 -8.16 -4.95 30.21
CA GLN A 477 -8.64 -3.75 29.52
C GLN A 477 -8.22 -3.73 28.05
N ARG A 478 -6.94 -4.03 27.77
CA ARG A 478 -6.37 -3.97 26.43
C ARG A 478 -6.99 -4.95 25.44
N THR A 479 -7.36 -6.14 25.90
CA THR A 479 -8.00 -7.19 25.09
C THR A 479 -9.46 -6.87 24.85
N ILE A 480 -10.20 -6.47 25.90
CA ILE A 480 -11.60 -6.01 25.75
C ILE A 480 -11.68 -4.82 24.78
N ALA A 481 -10.77 -3.84 24.92
CA ALA A 481 -10.75 -2.66 24.07
C ALA A 481 -10.41 -3.02 22.61
N THR A 482 -9.37 -3.84 22.39
CA THR A 482 -9.00 -4.34 21.05
C THR A 482 -10.21 -5.00 20.39
N ALA A 483 -10.85 -5.95 21.07
CA ALA A 483 -12.02 -6.66 20.54
C ALA A 483 -13.19 -5.73 20.22
N LYS A 484 -13.40 -4.67 21.01
CA LYS A 484 -14.43 -3.65 20.71
C LYS A 484 -14.12 -2.83 19.47
N PHE A 485 -12.87 -2.41 19.29
CA PHE A 485 -12.47 -1.65 18.11
C PHE A 485 -12.48 -2.51 16.84
N PHE A 486 -11.99 -3.75 16.93
CA PHE A 486 -12.10 -4.72 15.84
C PHE A 486 -13.56 -4.95 15.47
N SER A 487 -14.42 -5.20 16.46
CA SER A 487 -15.86 -5.41 16.27
C SER A 487 -16.54 -4.21 15.62
N ALA A 488 -16.17 -2.98 16.00
CA ALA A 488 -16.71 -1.77 15.41
C ALA A 488 -16.34 -1.63 13.92
N GLY A 489 -15.13 -2.04 13.53
CA GLY A 489 -14.70 -2.09 12.13
C GLY A 489 -15.37 -3.24 11.34
N LEU A 490 -15.49 -4.41 11.96
CA LEU A 490 -16.03 -5.62 11.37
C LEU A 490 -17.55 -5.54 11.14
N LEU A 491 -18.29 -5.08 12.14
CA LEU A 491 -19.75 -5.08 12.19
C LEU A 491 -20.30 -3.70 12.64
N PRO A 492 -20.05 -2.64 11.86
CA PRO A 492 -20.26 -1.24 12.29
C PRO A 492 -21.71 -0.89 12.64
N VAL A 493 -22.68 -1.67 12.14
CA VAL A 493 -24.11 -1.43 12.32
C VAL A 493 -24.83 -2.55 13.08
N ALA A 494 -24.16 -3.65 13.45
CA ALA A 494 -24.80 -4.78 14.12
C ALA A 494 -24.83 -4.65 15.64
N GLY A 495 -23.94 -3.84 16.22
CA GLY A 495 -23.84 -3.68 17.67
C GLY A 495 -23.40 -4.97 18.38
N ALA A 496 -22.50 -5.73 17.74
CA ALA A 496 -21.99 -6.99 18.25
C ALA A 496 -21.42 -6.82 19.67
N GLN A 497 -21.78 -7.76 20.55
CA GLN A 497 -21.33 -7.74 21.94
C GLN A 497 -19.97 -8.41 22.06
N VAL A 498 -19.09 -7.82 22.85
CA VAL A 498 -17.82 -8.43 23.26
C VAL A 498 -18.01 -9.10 24.60
N GLU A 499 -17.87 -10.43 24.64
CA GLU A 499 -17.91 -11.20 25.89
C GLU A 499 -16.51 -11.28 26.53
N TYR A 500 -16.53 -11.38 27.85
CA TYR A 500 -15.38 -11.62 28.73
C TYR A 500 -15.95 -12.18 30.04
N HIS A 501 -15.34 -13.21 30.62
CA HIS A 501 -16.00 -14.03 31.65
C HIS A 501 -15.50 -13.79 33.07
N MET A 502 -14.48 -12.97 33.25
CA MET A 502 -13.94 -12.62 34.56
C MET A 502 -14.18 -11.15 34.89
N ASP A 503 -13.84 -10.80 36.13
CA ASP A 503 -13.88 -9.41 36.57
C ASP A 503 -12.96 -8.56 35.68
N PHE A 504 -13.40 -7.32 35.41
CA PHE A 504 -12.65 -6.38 34.61
C PHE A 504 -11.21 -6.24 35.12
N ASP A 505 -10.28 -6.31 34.18
CA ASP A 505 -8.83 -6.25 34.36
C ASP A 505 -8.18 -7.42 35.13
N THR A 506 -8.85 -8.58 35.13
CA THR A 506 -8.29 -9.86 35.60
C THR A 506 -7.97 -10.81 34.43
N MET A 507 -7.20 -11.86 34.69
CA MET A 507 -6.90 -12.88 33.66
C MET A 507 -8.03 -13.89 33.59
N ASP A 508 -8.53 -14.10 32.38
CA ASP A 508 -9.47 -15.17 32.06
C ASP A 508 -8.73 -16.50 31.89
N PRO A 509 -9.13 -17.60 32.56
CA PRO A 509 -8.47 -18.89 32.47
C PRO A 509 -8.26 -19.42 31.05
N VAL A 510 -9.16 -19.10 30.10
CA VAL A 510 -8.99 -19.52 28.70
C VAL A 510 -7.76 -18.88 28.05
N PHE A 511 -7.44 -17.64 28.45
CA PHE A 511 -6.35 -16.84 27.88
C PHE A 511 -5.15 -16.71 28.82
N ASN A 512 -5.15 -17.41 29.96
CA ASN A 512 -4.14 -17.28 31.00
C ASN A 512 -3.05 -18.35 30.81
N PRO A 513 -1.85 -18.01 30.30
CA PRO A 513 -0.83 -18.98 29.93
C PRO A 513 -0.02 -19.44 31.15
N VAL A 514 -0.71 -20.08 32.10
CA VAL A 514 -0.15 -20.57 33.35
C VAL A 514 -0.04 -22.09 33.33
N PHE A 515 0.89 -22.64 34.11
CA PHE A 515 0.91 -24.07 34.35
C PHE A 515 -0.34 -24.48 35.13
N THR A 516 -1.20 -25.31 34.54
CA THR A 516 -2.34 -25.92 35.25
C THR A 516 -1.94 -27.20 35.97
N TYR A 517 -0.75 -27.71 35.67
CA TYR A 517 -0.09 -28.82 36.34
C TYR A 517 1.42 -28.60 36.29
N ILE A 518 2.15 -28.83 37.39
CA ILE A 518 3.61 -28.88 37.43
C ILE A 518 4.07 -29.79 38.61
N SER A 519 5.14 -30.57 38.43
CA SER A 519 5.84 -31.28 39.51
C SER A 519 7.34 -30.92 39.52
N GLU A 520 8.11 -31.36 40.52
CA GLU A 520 9.55 -31.08 40.59
C GLU A 520 10.31 -31.67 39.40
N ASP A 521 10.02 -32.94 39.04
CA ASP A 521 10.66 -33.60 37.90
C ASP A 521 10.26 -32.95 36.58
N TYR A 522 8.98 -32.59 36.41
CA TYR A 522 8.52 -31.88 35.21
C TYR A 522 9.15 -30.50 35.09
N ALA A 523 9.24 -29.73 36.17
CA ALA A 523 9.90 -28.43 36.14
C ALA A 523 11.38 -28.55 35.72
N ALA A 524 12.08 -29.59 36.19
CA ALA A 524 13.46 -29.86 35.77
C ALA A 524 13.56 -30.24 34.30
N ASP A 525 12.70 -31.15 33.81
CA ASP A 525 12.69 -31.57 32.41
C ASP A 525 12.33 -30.40 31.46
N ALA A 526 11.39 -29.53 31.86
CA ALA A 526 11.05 -28.32 31.11
C ALA A 526 12.20 -27.29 31.09
N GLU A 527 12.90 -27.11 32.21
CA GLU A 527 14.08 -26.24 32.27
C GLU A 527 15.22 -26.76 31.39
N ASP A 528 15.44 -28.07 31.38
CA ASP A 528 16.46 -28.71 30.56
C ASP A 528 16.13 -28.58 29.06
N GLU A 529 14.85 -28.71 28.67
CA GLU A 529 14.41 -28.47 27.29
C GLU A 529 14.64 -27.01 26.85
N ILE A 530 14.28 -26.03 27.70
CA ILE A 530 14.54 -24.61 27.43
C ILE A 530 16.04 -24.37 27.24
N LYS A 531 16.87 -24.88 28.17
CA LYS A 531 18.32 -24.72 28.08
C LYS A 531 18.90 -25.37 26.83
N GLN A 532 18.41 -26.54 26.47
CA GLN A 532 18.86 -27.25 25.27
C GLN A 532 18.54 -26.48 23.99
N ASN A 533 17.37 -25.84 23.93
CA ASN A 533 16.89 -25.18 22.72
C ASN A 533 17.33 -23.71 22.62
N TYR A 534 17.53 -23.02 23.75
CA TYR A 534 17.65 -21.56 23.75
C TYR A 534 18.87 -20.99 24.47
N ASN A 535 19.73 -21.78 25.15
CA ASN A 535 20.92 -21.20 25.80
C ASN A 535 21.82 -20.48 24.80
N ASP A 536 22.06 -21.06 23.63
CA ASP A 536 22.89 -20.45 22.59
C ASP A 536 22.23 -19.17 22.03
N THR A 537 20.90 -19.17 21.89
CA THR A 537 20.11 -18.00 21.47
C THR A 537 20.13 -16.88 22.51
N ILE A 538 20.06 -17.20 23.80
CA ILE A 538 20.19 -16.20 24.86
C ILE A 538 21.61 -15.64 24.88
N ALA A 539 22.62 -16.49 24.67
CA ALA A 539 24.01 -16.07 24.57
C ALA A 539 24.28 -15.13 23.40
N SER A 540 23.56 -15.26 22.28
CA SER A 540 23.71 -14.37 21.13
C SER A 540 23.12 -12.97 21.33
N LEU A 541 22.31 -12.74 22.38
CA LEU A 541 21.72 -11.41 22.67
C LEU A 541 22.72 -10.37 23.18
N SER A 542 24.02 -10.70 23.27
CA SER A 542 25.04 -9.77 23.78
C SER A 542 25.05 -8.46 23.00
N ASP A 543 25.01 -8.50 21.67
CA ASP A 543 25.03 -7.30 20.83
C ASP A 543 23.72 -6.51 20.98
N ASN A 544 22.58 -7.19 21.13
CA ASN A 544 21.28 -6.57 21.38
C ASN A 544 21.27 -5.84 22.74
N TYR A 545 21.88 -6.43 23.77
CA TYR A 545 22.01 -5.81 25.09
C TYR A 545 22.91 -4.58 25.08
N ASP A 546 24.00 -4.61 24.30
CA ASP A 546 24.87 -3.46 24.12
C ASP A 546 24.13 -2.31 23.43
N LEU A 547 23.38 -2.60 22.35
CA LEU A 547 22.56 -1.59 21.67
C LEU A 547 21.48 -1.00 22.58
N ILE A 548 20.73 -1.84 23.33
CA ILE A 548 19.74 -1.36 24.29
C ILE A 548 20.41 -0.46 25.35
N SER A 549 21.58 -0.85 25.85
CA SER A 549 22.32 -0.08 26.86
C SER A 549 22.74 1.29 26.36
N GLU A 550 23.13 1.39 25.09
CA GLU A 550 23.48 2.65 24.41
C GLU A 550 22.24 3.53 24.23
N VAL A 551 21.17 3.00 23.63
CA VAL A 551 19.95 3.77 23.32
C VAL A 551 19.30 4.35 24.57
N ILE A 552 19.29 3.61 25.68
CA ILE A 552 18.70 4.09 26.94
C ILE A 552 19.69 4.93 27.77
N ASP A 553 20.90 5.18 27.29
CA ASP A 553 21.98 5.87 28.03
C ASP A 553 22.18 5.31 29.44
N VAL A 554 22.25 3.98 29.56
CA VAL A 554 22.13 3.29 30.87
C VAL A 554 23.19 3.75 31.88
N GLN A 555 24.39 4.11 31.43
CA GLN A 555 25.47 4.57 32.31
C GLN A 555 25.16 5.91 32.99
N GLU A 556 24.29 6.71 32.39
CA GLU A 556 23.84 7.98 32.94
C GLU A 556 22.58 7.85 33.81
N SER A 557 21.99 6.66 33.88
CA SER A 557 20.80 6.37 34.68
C SER A 557 21.08 6.40 36.19
N ASP A 558 20.01 6.60 36.96
CA ASP A 558 20.04 6.58 38.41
C ASP A 558 20.39 5.19 38.95
N ASP A 559 19.89 4.13 38.32
CA ASP A 559 20.14 2.75 38.73
C ASP A 559 21.59 2.34 38.53
N TYR A 560 22.22 2.77 37.42
CA TYR A 560 23.64 2.51 37.20
C TYR A 560 24.52 3.29 38.19
N LYS A 561 24.23 4.58 38.40
CA LYS A 561 24.99 5.44 39.34
C LYS A 561 24.91 4.97 40.79
N LYS A 562 23.80 4.32 41.18
CA LYS A 562 23.59 3.77 42.53
C LYS A 562 24.04 2.30 42.66
N GLY A 563 24.49 1.67 41.58
CA GLY A 563 24.88 0.26 41.54
C GLY A 563 23.71 -0.72 41.72
N VAL A 564 22.48 -0.28 41.42
CA VAL A 564 21.27 -1.13 41.38
C VAL A 564 21.29 -1.99 40.12
N PHE A 565 21.73 -1.42 39.00
CA PHE A 565 21.96 -2.11 37.75
C PHE A 565 23.44 -1.97 37.35
N THR A 566 24.10 -3.06 37.00
CA THR A 566 25.54 -3.07 36.67
C THR A 566 25.84 -3.39 35.21
N GLY A 567 24.81 -3.61 34.40
CA GLY A 567 24.92 -4.10 33.02
C GLY A 567 24.17 -5.43 32.84
N PHE A 568 23.87 -5.77 31.59
CA PHE A 568 23.27 -7.04 31.23
C PHE A 568 24.30 -8.17 31.23
N ASN A 569 23.85 -9.39 31.49
CA ASN A 569 24.63 -10.62 31.49
C ASN A 569 23.82 -11.73 30.82
N VAL A 570 24.33 -12.32 29.74
CA VAL A 570 23.64 -13.41 29.04
C VAL A 570 23.55 -14.71 29.86
N ASP A 571 24.42 -14.88 30.86
CA ASP A 571 24.52 -16.11 31.67
C ASP A 571 23.73 -16.07 32.99
N ASP A 572 22.93 -15.03 33.25
CA ASP A 572 22.25 -14.83 34.54
C ASP A 572 20.75 -15.21 34.57
N SER A 573 20.28 -15.89 33.53
CA SER A 573 18.88 -16.31 33.43
C SER A 573 18.54 -17.40 34.45
N GLU A 574 17.59 -17.12 35.34
CA GLU A 574 17.07 -18.09 36.32
C GLU A 574 15.59 -18.35 36.08
N PHE A 575 15.24 -19.55 35.65
CA PHE A 575 13.86 -19.94 35.34
C PHE A 575 13.10 -20.37 36.60
N SER A 576 11.77 -20.18 36.59
CA SER A 576 10.88 -20.64 37.64
C SER A 576 9.54 -21.10 37.06
N PHE A 577 9.10 -22.27 37.50
CA PHE A 577 7.84 -22.88 37.10
C PHE A 577 7.02 -23.18 38.34
N GLU A 578 5.79 -22.67 38.39
CA GLU A 578 4.90 -22.84 39.53
C GLU A 578 3.46 -23.01 39.04
N GLU A 579 2.71 -23.90 39.69
CA GLU A 579 1.30 -24.13 39.37
C GLU A 579 0.50 -22.83 39.55
N GLY A 580 -0.37 -22.52 38.59
CA GLY A 580 -1.17 -21.29 38.56
C GLY A 580 -0.38 -20.03 38.25
N LYS A 581 0.89 -20.12 37.86
CA LYS A 581 1.71 -18.99 37.39
C LYS A 581 2.21 -19.21 35.96
N GLU A 582 2.49 -18.10 35.29
CA GLU A 582 3.16 -18.11 33.99
C GLU A 582 4.61 -18.60 34.17
N PRO A 583 5.20 -19.28 33.17
CA PRO A 583 6.64 -19.49 33.11
C PRO A 583 7.36 -18.16 33.27
N SER A 584 8.39 -18.12 34.10
CA SER A 584 9.05 -16.88 34.47
C SER A 584 10.55 -17.03 34.50
N VAL A 585 11.26 -15.96 34.13
CA VAL A 585 12.73 -15.88 34.19
C VAL A 585 13.13 -14.63 34.97
N LYS A 586 14.20 -14.72 35.77
CA LYS A 586 14.89 -13.57 36.37
C LYS A 586 16.21 -13.33 35.66
N GLY A 587 16.80 -12.15 35.90
CA GLY A 587 18.07 -11.76 35.32
C GLY A 587 17.88 -10.75 34.18
N SER A 588 18.91 -10.69 33.35
CA SER A 588 19.07 -9.72 32.28
C SER A 588 18.07 -9.92 31.16
N LEU A 589 17.74 -11.16 30.81
CA LEU A 589 16.76 -11.46 29.76
C LEU A 589 15.38 -10.84 30.05
N LYS A 590 14.90 -10.93 31.30
CA LYS A 590 13.64 -10.27 31.71
C LYS A 590 13.74 -8.76 31.68
N THR A 591 14.83 -8.21 32.20
CA THR A 591 15.02 -6.76 32.29
C THR A 591 15.12 -6.14 30.89
N ALA A 592 15.89 -6.77 30.01
CA ALA A 592 16.06 -6.35 28.62
C ALA A 592 14.75 -6.48 27.83
N CYS A 593 13.97 -7.55 28.03
CA CYS A 593 12.63 -7.68 27.43
C CYS A 593 11.70 -6.54 27.86
N GLN A 594 11.68 -6.16 29.14
CA GLN A 594 10.85 -5.04 29.62
C GLN A 594 11.21 -3.71 28.95
N ILE A 595 12.51 -3.47 28.72
CA ILE A 595 13.00 -2.26 28.06
C ILE A 595 12.73 -2.31 26.56
N SER A 596 12.99 -3.46 25.92
CA SER A 596 12.69 -3.71 24.51
C SER A 596 11.21 -3.51 24.20
N ASP A 597 10.29 -4.11 24.97
CA ASP A 597 8.83 -3.91 24.82
C ASP A 597 8.47 -2.42 24.92
N ALA A 598 9.05 -1.69 25.88
CA ALA A 598 8.78 -0.26 26.04
C ALA A 598 9.29 0.58 24.86
N LEU A 599 10.51 0.32 24.38
CA LEU A 599 11.11 0.99 23.22
C LEU A 599 10.33 0.69 21.93
N VAL A 600 9.99 -0.58 21.67
CA VAL A 600 9.24 -1.01 20.49
C VAL A 600 7.83 -0.41 20.48
N LEU A 601 7.12 -0.45 21.60
CA LEU A 601 5.79 0.18 21.70
C LEU A 601 5.89 1.69 21.50
N GLN A 602 6.90 2.34 22.08
CA GLN A 602 7.16 3.77 21.87
C GLN A 602 7.46 4.07 20.39
N TYR A 603 8.23 3.23 19.71
CA TYR A 603 8.53 3.35 18.29
C TYR A 603 7.29 3.27 17.39
N PHE A 604 6.29 2.48 17.78
CA PHE A 604 5.01 2.45 17.07
C PHE A 604 4.11 3.66 17.38
N GLU A 605 4.21 4.23 18.58
CA GLU A 605 3.32 5.30 19.06
C GLU A 605 3.83 6.71 18.70
N GLU A 606 5.14 6.95 18.82
CA GLU A 606 5.81 8.22 18.53
C GLU A 606 6.03 8.38 17.02
N GLN A 607 5.65 9.54 16.47
CA GLN A 607 5.73 9.80 15.02
C GLN A 607 7.16 10.11 14.56
N ASP A 608 7.99 10.61 15.47
CA ASP A 608 9.40 10.89 15.22
C ASP A 608 10.26 9.70 15.73
N PRO A 609 10.83 8.87 14.83
CA PRO A 609 11.59 7.71 15.22
C PRO A 609 12.88 8.05 15.99
N VAL A 610 13.46 9.23 15.78
CA VAL A 610 14.63 9.71 16.52
C VAL A 610 14.22 10.05 17.95
N LYS A 611 13.08 10.72 18.11
CA LYS A 611 12.51 10.97 19.44
C LYS A 611 12.11 9.68 20.16
N ALA A 612 11.61 8.69 19.42
CA ALA A 612 11.30 7.36 19.93
C ALA A 612 12.55 6.63 20.45
N ALA A 613 13.72 6.94 19.94
CA ALA A 613 15.01 6.47 20.41
C ALA A 613 15.76 7.50 21.27
N PHE A 614 15.05 8.41 21.95
CA PHE A 614 15.64 9.41 22.86
C PHE A 614 16.68 10.35 22.23
N GLY A 615 16.65 10.54 20.91
CA GLY A 615 17.60 11.38 20.19
C GLY A 615 18.65 10.59 19.40
N HIS A 616 18.68 9.27 19.52
CA HIS A 616 19.54 8.39 18.73
C HIS A 616 18.95 8.16 17.34
N GLU A 617 19.80 8.19 16.31
CA GLU A 617 19.40 7.85 14.94
C GLU A 617 19.57 6.35 14.74
N LEU A 618 18.48 5.59 14.80
CA LEU A 618 18.46 4.14 14.62
C LEU A 618 17.94 3.77 13.23
N SER A 619 18.58 2.78 12.59
CA SER A 619 18.08 2.15 11.38
C SER A 619 16.94 1.16 11.68
N GLU A 620 16.22 0.70 10.65
CA GLU A 620 15.21 -0.34 10.83
C GLU A 620 15.82 -1.65 11.37
N ALA A 621 17.04 -2.00 10.95
CA ALA A 621 17.77 -3.16 11.46
C ALA A 621 18.10 -3.01 12.96
N ASP A 622 18.44 -1.81 13.43
CA ASP A 622 18.67 -1.57 14.86
C ASP A 622 17.38 -1.78 15.68
N TRP A 623 16.23 -1.35 15.15
CA TRP A 623 14.94 -1.62 15.76
C TRP A 623 14.56 -3.11 15.75
N GLU A 624 14.93 -3.85 14.70
CA GLU A 624 14.81 -5.31 14.67
C GLU A 624 15.69 -5.96 15.74
N THR A 625 16.94 -5.52 15.90
CA THR A 625 17.85 -5.98 16.96
C THR A 625 17.29 -5.68 18.35
N ILE A 626 16.71 -4.49 18.58
CA ILE A 626 16.04 -4.19 19.85
C ILE A 626 14.84 -5.11 20.08
N SER A 627 14.01 -5.30 19.05
CA SER A 627 12.79 -6.12 19.09
C SER A 627 13.06 -7.62 19.30
N GLU A 628 14.16 -8.13 18.74
CA GLU A 628 14.57 -9.54 18.84
C GLU A 628 14.66 -10.02 20.29
N VAL A 629 15.09 -9.17 21.23
CA VAL A 629 15.14 -9.52 22.66
C VAL A 629 13.77 -9.93 23.19
N LYS A 630 12.71 -9.23 22.78
CA LYS A 630 11.33 -9.56 23.16
C LYS A 630 10.87 -10.85 22.49
N ASP A 631 11.18 -11.04 21.22
CA ASP A 631 10.80 -12.26 20.49
C ASP A 631 11.47 -13.50 21.11
N VAL A 632 12.78 -13.44 21.39
CA VAL A 632 13.52 -14.50 22.10
C VAL A 632 12.96 -14.73 23.50
N TYR A 633 12.61 -13.67 24.24
CA TYR A 633 11.97 -13.82 25.55
C TYR A 633 10.66 -14.61 25.48
N GLY A 634 9.82 -14.32 24.48
CA GLY A 634 8.57 -15.04 24.24
C GLY A 634 8.81 -16.51 23.91
N ASP A 635 9.72 -16.79 22.99
CA ASP A 635 10.05 -18.16 22.59
C ASP A 635 10.60 -18.95 23.77
N VAL A 636 11.62 -18.42 24.47
CA VAL A 636 12.23 -19.06 25.65
C VAL A 636 11.20 -19.51 26.69
N LEU A 637 10.16 -18.70 26.94
CA LEU A 637 9.18 -19.00 27.98
C LEU A 637 8.00 -19.84 27.52
N PHE A 638 7.64 -19.81 26.24
CA PHE A 638 6.34 -20.33 25.79
C PHE A 638 6.41 -21.30 24.60
N SER A 639 7.55 -21.48 23.93
CA SER A 639 7.60 -22.23 22.67
C SER A 639 8.05 -23.69 22.79
N VAL A 640 8.78 -24.07 23.84
CA VAL A 640 9.20 -25.49 23.99
C VAL A 640 7.99 -26.38 24.23
N GLN A 641 8.00 -27.60 23.69
CA GLN A 641 6.78 -28.40 23.61
C GLN A 641 6.25 -28.76 24.99
N SER A 642 7.13 -29.08 25.94
CA SER A 642 6.74 -29.41 27.32
C SER A 642 6.03 -28.26 28.03
N VAL A 643 6.29 -27.00 27.66
CA VAL A 643 5.61 -25.82 28.23
C VAL A 643 4.37 -25.47 27.42
N ALA A 644 4.51 -25.38 26.10
CA ALA A 644 3.47 -24.93 25.17
C ALA A 644 2.17 -25.73 25.31
N VAL A 645 2.24 -27.07 25.33
CA VAL A 645 1.04 -27.93 25.42
C VAL A 645 0.29 -27.75 26.74
N ASN A 646 0.97 -27.34 27.81
CA ASN A 646 0.35 -27.11 29.12
C ASN A 646 -0.31 -25.74 29.17
N VAL A 647 0.46 -24.69 28.92
CA VAL A 647 -0.02 -23.30 29.08
C VAL A 647 -1.02 -22.89 27.99
N ALA A 648 -1.00 -23.54 26.82
CA ALA A 648 -1.96 -23.32 25.75
C ALA A 648 -3.21 -24.18 25.85
N HIS A 649 -3.24 -25.21 26.71
CA HIS A 649 -4.27 -26.25 26.69
C HIS A 649 -5.71 -25.69 26.71
N PRO A 650 -6.10 -24.78 27.63
CA PRO A 650 -7.46 -24.24 27.65
C PRO A 650 -7.83 -23.47 26.37
N LEU A 651 -6.86 -22.83 25.73
CA LEU A 651 -7.09 -22.06 24.51
C LEU A 651 -7.17 -22.97 23.28
N LEU A 652 -6.41 -24.07 23.25
CA LEU A 652 -6.50 -25.09 22.20
C LEU A 652 -7.88 -25.77 22.22
N GLU A 653 -8.39 -26.12 23.40
CA GLU A 653 -9.75 -26.65 23.55
C GLU A 653 -10.80 -25.65 23.04
N GLU A 654 -10.64 -24.36 23.34
CA GLU A 654 -11.58 -23.34 22.88
C GLU A 654 -11.51 -23.11 21.37
N LEU A 655 -10.31 -23.14 20.77
CA LEU A 655 -10.11 -23.03 19.32
C LEU A 655 -10.71 -24.23 18.58
N GLU A 656 -10.42 -25.46 19.03
CA GLU A 656 -10.98 -26.70 18.48
C GLU A 656 -12.51 -26.67 18.54
N LYS A 657 -13.07 -26.32 19.70
CA LYS A 657 -14.52 -26.20 19.88
C LYS A 657 -15.14 -25.18 18.93
N GLU A 658 -14.51 -24.03 18.73
CA GLU A 658 -15.01 -22.99 17.83
C GLU A 658 -14.96 -23.42 16.37
N LEU A 659 -13.89 -24.11 15.95
CA LEU A 659 -13.81 -24.75 14.63
C LEU A 659 -14.91 -25.82 14.47
N SER A 660 -15.25 -26.57 15.52
CA SER A 660 -16.23 -27.65 15.47
C SER A 660 -17.69 -27.21 15.68
N THR A 661 -17.95 -25.92 15.96
CA THR A 661 -19.30 -25.43 16.28
C THR A 661 -20.15 -25.25 15.02
N GLU A 662 -21.23 -26.04 14.90
CA GLU A 662 -22.18 -25.92 13.79
C GLU A 662 -22.82 -24.52 13.72
N GLY A 663 -22.86 -23.95 12.52
CA GLY A 663 -23.45 -22.64 12.26
C GLY A 663 -22.57 -21.45 12.66
N ARG A 664 -21.39 -21.67 13.25
CA ARG A 664 -20.41 -20.61 13.45
C ARG A 664 -19.79 -20.21 12.11
N GLN A 665 -19.88 -18.93 11.76
CA GLN A 665 -19.21 -18.37 10.59
C GLN A 665 -17.91 -17.67 10.96
N PHE A 666 -17.92 -16.88 12.05
CA PHE A 666 -16.76 -16.08 12.42
C PHE A 666 -16.56 -16.00 13.94
N THR A 667 -15.34 -16.26 14.40
CA THR A 667 -14.96 -16.12 15.80
C THR A 667 -13.74 -15.21 15.93
N PHE A 668 -13.79 -14.27 16.87
CA PHE A 668 -12.66 -13.44 17.26
C PHE A 668 -12.34 -13.64 18.74
N LEU A 669 -11.19 -14.25 19.02
CA LEU A 669 -10.62 -14.48 20.34
C LEU A 669 -9.48 -13.47 20.57
N CYS A 670 -9.54 -12.65 21.61
CA CYS A 670 -8.51 -11.63 21.87
C CYS A 670 -7.73 -11.90 23.17
N GLY A 671 -6.46 -12.24 23.02
CA GLY A 671 -5.51 -12.56 24.10
C GLY A 671 -4.21 -11.76 23.98
N HIS A 672 -3.09 -12.43 24.24
CA HIS A 672 -1.74 -11.86 24.32
C HIS A 672 -0.79 -12.53 23.32
N ASP A 673 0.42 -11.99 23.21
CA ASP A 673 1.54 -12.58 22.45
C ASP A 673 1.86 -13.99 22.94
N SER A 674 1.93 -14.20 24.25
CA SER A 674 2.17 -15.51 24.87
C SER A 674 1.15 -16.57 24.43
N ASN A 675 -0.11 -16.19 24.21
CA ASN A 675 -1.13 -17.10 23.68
C ASN A 675 -0.84 -17.51 22.23
N LEU A 676 -0.39 -16.58 21.38
CA LEU A 676 0.01 -16.91 20.00
C LEU A 676 1.22 -17.83 20.01
N THR A 677 2.29 -17.48 20.74
CA THR A 677 3.50 -18.30 20.82
C THR A 677 3.17 -19.72 21.29
N SER A 678 2.47 -19.86 22.42
CA SER A 678 2.18 -21.19 22.98
C SER A 678 1.25 -22.02 22.10
N VAL A 679 0.23 -21.42 21.47
CA VAL A 679 -0.67 -22.15 20.55
C VAL A 679 0.06 -22.61 19.30
N LEU A 680 0.84 -21.72 18.66
CA LEU A 680 1.57 -22.05 17.44
C LEU A 680 2.61 -23.16 17.70
N SER A 681 3.32 -23.08 18.82
CA SER A 681 4.26 -24.12 19.24
C SER A 681 3.58 -25.43 19.57
N ALA A 682 2.48 -25.43 20.32
CA ALA A 682 1.74 -26.65 20.65
C ALA A 682 1.17 -27.34 19.39
N LEU A 683 0.80 -26.57 18.37
CA LEU A 683 0.39 -27.06 17.06
C LEU A 683 1.58 -27.48 16.17
N GLU A 684 2.81 -27.42 16.68
CA GLU A 684 4.08 -27.71 15.98
C GLU A 684 4.18 -27.00 14.61
N VAL A 685 3.87 -25.71 14.61
CA VAL A 685 4.14 -24.82 13.47
C VAL A 685 5.66 -24.74 13.26
N GLU A 686 6.09 -24.83 12.00
CA GLU A 686 7.49 -24.70 11.61
C GLU A 686 8.04 -23.32 11.97
N ASP A 687 9.36 -23.20 12.15
CA ASP A 687 9.96 -21.90 12.45
C ASP A 687 9.76 -20.91 11.29
N TYR A 688 9.53 -19.63 11.62
CA TYR A 688 9.25 -18.58 10.65
C TYR A 688 9.82 -17.23 11.10
N SER A 689 9.93 -16.30 10.15
CA SER A 689 10.27 -14.90 10.40
C SER A 689 9.43 -13.99 9.53
N LEU A 690 8.66 -13.10 10.16
CA LEU A 690 7.67 -12.30 9.45
C LEU A 690 8.29 -11.11 8.68
N PRO A 691 8.01 -10.97 7.37
CA PRO A 691 8.52 -9.85 6.58
C PRO A 691 7.78 -8.52 6.84
N GLY A 692 8.47 -7.39 6.70
CA GLY A 692 7.87 -6.05 6.80
C GLY A 692 7.42 -5.62 8.20
N THR A 693 7.84 -6.35 9.24
CA THR A 693 7.61 -6.03 10.66
C THR A 693 8.91 -6.18 11.45
N ILE A 694 9.13 -5.35 12.47
CA ILE A 694 10.28 -5.49 13.38
C ILE A 694 10.07 -6.57 14.45
N GLU A 695 8.82 -6.87 14.80
CA GLU A 695 8.46 -8.03 15.62
C GLU A 695 8.27 -9.22 14.67
N LYS A 696 9.24 -10.14 14.66
CA LYS A 696 9.37 -11.22 13.67
C LYS A 696 8.55 -12.46 14.02
N LYS A 697 8.14 -12.62 15.28
CA LYS A 697 7.36 -13.78 15.75
C LYS A 697 5.89 -13.43 15.99
N THR A 698 5.62 -12.55 16.96
CA THR A 698 4.25 -12.21 17.41
C THR A 698 3.98 -10.71 17.38
N PRO A 699 3.84 -10.10 16.18
CA PRO A 699 3.69 -8.66 16.03
C PRO A 699 2.45 -8.11 16.72
N ILE A 700 2.52 -6.85 17.15
CA ILE A 700 1.42 -6.16 17.85
C ILE A 700 0.17 -6.13 16.98
N GLY A 701 -0.99 -6.47 17.55
CA GLY A 701 -2.22 -6.64 16.78
C GLY A 701 -2.22 -7.82 15.80
N GLY A 702 -1.19 -8.66 15.79
CA GLY A 702 -1.09 -9.86 14.97
C GLY A 702 -2.16 -10.90 15.33
N LYS A 703 -2.60 -11.66 14.32
CA LYS A 703 -3.72 -12.59 14.39
C LYS A 703 -3.36 -13.90 13.72
N LEU A 704 -3.53 -15.01 14.43
CA LEU A 704 -3.66 -16.33 13.81
C LEU A 704 -5.09 -16.45 13.27
N VAL A 705 -5.22 -16.62 11.96
CA VAL A 705 -6.49 -16.83 11.26
C VAL A 705 -6.53 -18.27 10.78
N ILE A 706 -7.46 -19.05 11.33
CA ILE A 706 -7.72 -20.43 10.94
C ILE A 706 -9.01 -20.43 10.11
N SER A 707 -8.88 -20.69 8.81
CA SER A 707 -10.01 -20.60 7.87
C SER A 707 -10.37 -21.98 7.34
N LYS A 708 -11.65 -22.35 7.40
CA LYS A 708 -12.19 -23.56 6.77
C LYS A 708 -12.65 -23.25 5.35
N TRP A 709 -12.16 -24.04 4.42
CA TRP A 709 -12.40 -23.90 2.99
C TRP A 709 -13.02 -25.17 2.43
N LYS A 710 -13.75 -25.02 1.34
CA LYS A 710 -14.34 -26.14 0.60
C LYS A 710 -14.01 -26.04 -0.87
N ASP A 711 -13.55 -27.13 -1.45
CA ASP A 711 -13.32 -27.21 -2.89
C ASP A 711 -14.62 -27.49 -3.68
N ASN A 712 -14.50 -27.53 -5.00
CA ASN A 712 -15.64 -27.80 -5.90
C ASN A 712 -16.22 -29.22 -5.77
N ASP A 713 -15.46 -30.18 -5.22
CA ASP A 713 -15.88 -31.56 -4.98
C ASP A 713 -16.52 -31.74 -3.59
N GLY A 714 -16.52 -30.68 -2.77
CA GLY A 714 -17.09 -30.65 -1.43
C GLY A 714 -16.15 -31.17 -0.34
N GLN A 715 -14.86 -31.33 -0.64
CA GLN A 715 -13.83 -31.69 0.34
C GLN A 715 -13.45 -30.46 1.18
N GLU A 716 -13.28 -30.68 2.48
CA GLU A 716 -12.95 -29.63 3.46
C GLU A 716 -11.44 -29.52 3.68
N PHE A 717 -10.99 -28.27 3.77
CA PHE A 717 -9.59 -27.87 3.96
C PHE A 717 -9.48 -26.78 5.02
N ILE A 718 -8.30 -26.63 5.61
CA ILE A 718 -7.98 -25.57 6.58
C ILE A 718 -6.71 -24.83 6.15
N SER A 719 -6.71 -23.50 6.22
CA SER A 719 -5.49 -22.68 6.20
C SER A 719 -5.19 -22.12 7.58
N LEU A 720 -3.89 -21.89 7.86
CA LEU A 720 -3.41 -21.19 9.04
C LEU A 720 -2.56 -20.01 8.57
N ASP A 721 -3.01 -18.79 8.86
CA ASP A 721 -2.38 -17.57 8.36
C ASP A 721 -2.10 -16.60 9.52
N LEU A 722 -0.89 -16.05 9.59
CA LEU A 722 -0.60 -14.88 10.44
C LEU A 722 -0.92 -13.60 9.68
N VAL A 723 -1.85 -12.81 10.22
CA VAL A 723 -2.26 -11.52 9.67
C VAL A 723 -1.89 -10.40 10.63
N TYR A 724 -1.12 -9.43 10.17
CA TYR A 724 -0.56 -8.37 11.00
C TYR A 724 -0.34 -7.08 10.22
N GLN A 725 -0.33 -5.94 10.90
CA GLN A 725 0.07 -4.68 10.27
C GLN A 725 1.59 -4.60 10.22
N LYS A 726 2.13 -4.22 9.07
CA LYS A 726 3.56 -3.95 8.85
C LYS A 726 4.03 -2.78 9.72
N THR A 727 5.32 -2.70 10.05
CA THR A 727 5.89 -1.62 10.90
C THR A 727 5.42 -0.24 10.45
N GLN A 728 5.53 0.04 9.15
CA GLN A 728 5.12 1.33 8.61
C GLN A 728 3.61 1.57 8.71
N GLN A 729 2.77 0.54 8.58
CA GLN A 729 1.32 0.66 8.72
C GLN A 729 0.94 1.05 10.17
N LEU A 730 1.64 0.50 11.17
CA LEU A 730 1.46 0.86 12.58
C LEU A 730 1.88 2.32 12.86
N GLN A 731 3.02 2.75 12.31
CA GLN A 731 3.57 4.09 12.53
C GLN A 731 2.81 5.19 11.78
N GLN A 732 2.34 4.91 10.58
CA GLN A 732 1.66 5.90 9.72
C GLN A 732 0.14 5.88 9.86
N ILE A 733 -0.42 4.87 10.54
CA ILE A 733 -1.87 4.64 10.62
C ILE A 733 -2.46 4.55 9.20
N SER A 734 -1.77 3.81 8.33
CA SER A 734 -2.17 3.65 6.93
C SER A 734 -3.45 2.83 6.82
N LEU A 735 -4.39 3.29 5.97
CA LEU A 735 -5.63 2.57 5.70
C LEU A 735 -5.33 1.19 5.10
N LEU A 736 -6.01 0.16 5.59
CA LEU A 736 -5.89 -1.20 5.08
C LEU A 736 -6.96 -1.46 4.02
N ASN A 737 -6.54 -1.97 2.86
CA ASN A 737 -7.40 -2.35 1.73
C ASN A 737 -6.67 -3.36 0.84
N ASP A 738 -7.25 -3.72 -0.31
CA ASP A 738 -6.66 -4.70 -1.22
C ASP A 738 -5.33 -4.21 -1.83
N GLU A 739 -5.15 -2.89 -1.95
CA GLU A 739 -3.93 -2.26 -2.48
C GLU A 739 -2.85 -2.00 -1.41
N ASN A 740 -3.22 -1.94 -0.13
CA ASN A 740 -2.34 -1.87 1.03
C ASN A 740 -2.79 -2.89 2.08
N PRO A 741 -2.68 -4.20 1.79
CA PRO A 741 -3.13 -5.23 2.71
C PRO A 741 -2.22 -5.27 3.95
N PRO A 742 -2.73 -5.77 5.08
CA PRO A 742 -1.85 -6.22 6.15
C PRO A 742 -0.87 -7.28 5.62
N GLY A 743 0.24 -7.47 6.32
CA GLY A 743 1.07 -8.65 6.09
C GLY A 743 0.25 -9.91 6.38
N ILE A 744 0.18 -10.82 5.41
CA ILE A 744 -0.43 -12.14 5.53
C ILE A 744 0.66 -13.16 5.25
N TYR A 745 0.89 -14.07 6.19
CA TYR A 745 1.92 -15.09 6.09
C TYR A 745 1.31 -16.46 6.37
N THR A 746 1.34 -17.36 5.39
CA THR A 746 0.78 -18.71 5.52
C THR A 746 1.74 -19.61 6.29
N LEU A 747 1.25 -20.16 7.41
CA LEU A 747 2.03 -20.99 8.31
C LEU A 747 2.16 -22.42 7.79
N LYS A 748 3.29 -23.04 8.11
CA LYS A 748 3.56 -24.46 7.82
C LYS A 748 3.47 -25.29 9.09
N LEU A 749 2.83 -26.46 9.03
CA LEU A 749 2.76 -27.43 10.12
C LEU A 749 3.78 -28.55 9.93
N ASN A 750 4.64 -28.78 10.93
CA ASN A 750 5.68 -29.78 10.85
C ASN A 750 5.07 -31.19 10.63
N GLY A 751 5.50 -31.89 9.59
CA GLY A 751 5.08 -33.26 9.30
C GLY A 751 3.68 -33.40 8.69
N ILE A 752 3.01 -32.30 8.33
CA ILE A 752 1.76 -32.29 7.58
C ILE A 752 1.99 -31.49 6.30
N ASN A 753 1.59 -32.02 5.15
CA ASN A 753 1.79 -31.34 3.87
C ASN A 753 0.54 -30.54 3.50
N ALA A 754 0.73 -29.24 3.23
CA ALA A 754 -0.28 -28.44 2.54
C ALA A 754 -0.27 -28.73 1.03
N ASP A 755 -1.36 -28.40 0.35
CA ASP A 755 -1.37 -28.32 -1.10
C ASP A 755 -0.65 -27.05 -1.62
N ALA A 756 -0.63 -26.88 -2.94
CA ALA A 756 0.05 -25.75 -3.59
C ALA A 756 -0.54 -24.36 -3.24
N ASN A 757 -1.73 -24.31 -2.64
CA ASN A 757 -2.39 -23.08 -2.21
C ASN A 757 -2.21 -22.83 -0.70
N GLY A 758 -1.41 -23.64 -0.01
CA GLY A 758 -1.23 -23.53 1.44
C GLY A 758 -2.40 -24.08 2.24
N LEU A 759 -3.19 -25.00 1.67
CA LEU A 759 -4.35 -25.60 2.31
C LEU A 759 -4.05 -27.03 2.80
N TYR A 760 -4.38 -27.30 4.05
CA TYR A 760 -4.31 -28.63 4.66
C TYR A 760 -5.67 -29.33 4.56
N ARG A 761 -5.71 -30.66 4.50
CA ARG A 761 -6.98 -31.37 4.70
C ARG A 761 -7.51 -31.06 6.09
N ALA A 762 -8.81 -30.77 6.20
CA ALA A 762 -9.39 -30.43 7.49
C ALA A 762 -9.18 -31.54 8.53
N GLU A 763 -9.27 -32.81 8.13
CA GLU A 763 -9.03 -33.97 9.00
C GLU A 763 -7.62 -33.97 9.63
N ASP A 764 -6.58 -33.62 8.87
CA ASP A 764 -5.19 -33.63 9.34
C ASP A 764 -4.94 -32.51 10.37
N VAL A 765 -5.53 -31.33 10.16
CA VAL A 765 -5.42 -30.21 11.11
C VAL A 765 -6.21 -30.49 12.38
N MET A 766 -7.41 -31.06 12.27
CA MET A 766 -8.19 -31.43 13.45
C MET A 766 -7.49 -32.54 14.25
N GLU A 767 -6.86 -33.52 13.60
CA GLU A 767 -6.00 -34.52 14.29
C GLU A 767 -4.80 -33.85 14.99
N ARG A 768 -4.22 -32.79 14.41
CA ARG A 768 -3.18 -31.98 15.08
C ARG A 768 -3.70 -31.32 16.36
N PHE A 769 -4.90 -30.75 16.35
CA PHE A 769 -5.53 -30.21 17.56
C PHE A 769 -5.75 -31.30 18.62
N GLU A 770 -6.33 -32.44 18.24
CA GLU A 770 -6.54 -33.57 19.15
C GLU A 770 -5.23 -34.07 19.78
N LYS A 771 -4.16 -34.18 18.97
CA LYS A 771 -2.83 -34.57 19.44
C LYS A 771 -2.26 -33.55 20.43
N ALA A 772 -2.34 -32.25 20.13
CA ALA A 772 -1.83 -31.20 20.99
C ALA A 772 -2.58 -31.14 22.34
N ILE A 773 -3.91 -31.27 22.30
CA ILE A 773 -4.75 -31.32 23.51
C ILE A 773 -4.42 -32.58 24.33
N GLY A 774 -4.36 -33.76 23.71
CA GLY A 774 -4.05 -35.02 24.39
C GLY A 774 -2.59 -35.16 24.86
N ALA A 775 -1.66 -34.35 24.31
CA ALA A 775 -0.29 -34.28 24.79
C ALA A 775 -0.20 -33.71 26.21
N TYR A 776 -1.08 -32.78 26.57
CA TYR A 776 -1.21 -32.31 27.94
C TYR A 776 -1.64 -33.43 28.90
N ASP A 777 -2.69 -34.18 28.54
CA ASP A 777 -3.18 -35.29 29.39
C ASP A 777 -2.08 -36.35 29.58
N SER A 778 -1.38 -36.70 28.50
CA SER A 778 -0.27 -37.66 28.54
C SER A 778 0.88 -37.17 29.41
N LEU A 779 1.19 -35.87 29.36
CA LEU A 779 2.19 -35.22 30.20
C LEU A 779 1.79 -35.32 31.68
N VAL A 780 0.55 -34.97 32.03
CA VAL A 780 0.05 -35.06 33.41
C VAL A 780 0.14 -36.50 33.92
N GLU A 781 -0.37 -37.48 33.15
CA GLU A 781 -0.31 -38.89 33.52
C GLU A 781 1.12 -39.41 33.74
N GLU A 782 2.07 -38.99 32.89
CA GLU A 782 3.47 -39.38 33.00
C GLU A 782 4.08 -38.92 34.32
N TYR A 783 3.93 -37.63 34.65
CA TYR A 783 4.57 -37.05 35.82
C TYR A 783 3.83 -37.39 37.12
N GLU A 784 2.50 -37.57 37.10
CA GLU A 784 1.79 -38.11 38.28
C GLU A 784 2.26 -39.53 38.60
N ALA A 785 2.55 -40.35 37.57
CA ALA A 785 3.11 -41.69 37.75
C ALA A 785 4.56 -41.66 38.27
N LYS A 786 5.38 -40.68 37.84
CA LYS A 786 6.73 -40.44 38.37
C LYS A 786 6.68 -40.03 39.85
N ASP A 787 5.83 -39.07 40.21
CA ASP A 787 5.67 -38.58 41.60
C ASP A 787 5.16 -39.67 42.56
N ALA A 788 4.37 -40.62 42.05
CA ALA A 788 3.85 -41.74 42.83
C ALA A 788 4.84 -42.91 43.02
N ALA A 789 5.91 -42.98 42.22
CA ALA A 789 6.92 -44.04 42.21
C ALA A 789 8.06 -43.78 43.20
#